data_AF-A0A7R9JH42-F1
#
_entry.id   AF-A0A7R9JH42-F1
#
_cell.length_a   1.000
_cell.length_b   1.000
_cell.length_c   1.000
_cell.angle_alpha   90.00
_cell.angle_beta   90.00
_cell.angle_gamma   90.00
#
_symmetry.space_group_name_H-M   'P 1'
#
loop_
_entity.id
_entity.type
_entity.pdbx_description
1 polymer ?
#
loop_
_entity_poly.entity_id
_entity_poly.type
_entity_poly.pdbx_seq_one_letter_code
_entity_poly.pdbx_strand_id
1 'polypeptide(L)'
;MMYPDFAQILSLGIVQRQEAAKDTKLKIDSFRLSYRPIARHSAVLYYCITDLPNVDPMYQYSLVWFINLYTMSIESSKKSKFLEKRLQYLHETFTYNLYSNVCRSLFEKDKLLFSFILCTNIMLATNVLTKEEFHFFLTGGVSLENPLKNRASSWLGDKSWDELCRVTHLPAFYGFLESFTSSLSEWKEFYDLADPHLGKLPEPWEQSLTPFQHLIIIRIFRPDKIIATITLFIEKEMGEKFVMPPPFDISCSYEDSNCLSPLVFILSPGADPMAALSRFADKMGYGGKFESISLGQGQGPIARMLIETAQQDGLWVCLQNCHLAVSWMPELERIWESWDTRNTNLHFRLWLTSYPSDKFPVSLLQNGVKMTNEPPTGLQQNLLRSYQSDPVKDPTFYEGCPRKDRVFTKLLYGICFFHAVVQERKKFGSIGWNIPYGFNESDFHISIKQLQMFINESADVPYEAILYLTGECNYGGRVTDDWDRRTLTTILEDFVNEQVVTSPSYLFCHVAEVYGLPRKTEYQVYIQHIEVLYTLWGARCPLGGAGEKGAGDSLLSDITDDILSKLPLNYDLEEAMCSYPTSYSESMNTVLVQEMDRFNRLLSVIRSTLETLRRAVDGLVVMSPELEALAGSLLVNKVPTMWAARSYPSLKPLASYVVDFLDRLRALQELRMLLHTPSLTDLGLTLTCYGLDTEVAPSTPGHRVPGQLMGQYLTSSNPRTPKGGMVRIRSDIREGEN
;
A
#
# COMPACT_ATOMS: atom_id res chain seq x y z
N MET A 1 20.68 -10.16 84.88
CA MET A 1 21.58 -9.07 84.43
C MET A 1 22.18 -9.39 83.04
N MET A 2 21.39 -9.91 82.09
CA MET A 2 21.88 -10.49 80.80
C MET A 2 21.16 -9.92 79.55
N TYR A 3 20.49 -8.77 79.69
CA TYR A 3 19.74 -8.12 78.60
C TYR A 3 20.52 -7.06 77.77
N PRO A 4 21.53 -6.34 78.31
CA PRO A 4 22.25 -5.33 77.52
C PRO A 4 23.05 -5.93 76.36
N ASP A 5 23.71 -7.07 76.58
CA ASP A 5 24.59 -7.69 75.58
C ASP A 5 23.82 -8.22 74.36
N PHE A 6 22.60 -8.73 74.55
CA PHE A 6 21.79 -9.24 73.44
C PHE A 6 21.33 -8.11 72.51
N ALA A 7 20.92 -6.97 73.06
CA ALA A 7 20.55 -5.80 72.26
C ALA A 7 21.75 -5.23 71.50
N GLN A 8 22.95 -5.26 72.12
CA GLN A 8 24.18 -4.77 71.51
C GLN A 8 24.66 -5.71 70.39
N ILE A 9 24.61 -7.03 70.59
CA ILE A 9 24.89 -8.05 69.55
C ILE A 9 23.90 -7.93 68.39
N LEU A 10 22.60 -7.74 68.67
CA LEU A 10 21.58 -7.56 67.65
C LEU A 10 21.80 -6.27 66.84
N SER A 11 22.15 -5.16 67.50
CA SER A 11 22.46 -3.89 66.83
C SER A 11 23.71 -4.00 65.95
N LEU A 12 24.77 -4.69 66.41
CA LEU A 12 25.97 -4.95 65.63
C LEU A 12 25.66 -5.82 64.41
N GLY A 13 24.83 -6.85 64.58
CA GLY A 13 24.37 -7.70 63.49
C GLY A 13 23.51 -6.95 62.46
N ILE A 14 22.67 -6.00 62.89
CA ILE A 14 21.90 -5.14 61.98
C ILE A 14 22.80 -4.20 61.20
N VAL A 15 23.80 -3.58 61.85
CA VAL A 15 24.76 -2.69 61.18
C VAL A 15 25.56 -3.45 60.13
N GLN A 16 26.07 -4.65 60.45
CA GLN A 16 26.79 -5.49 59.48
C GLN A 16 25.89 -5.92 58.31
N ARG A 17 24.63 -6.31 58.57
CA ARG A 17 23.68 -6.62 57.48
C ARG A 17 23.36 -5.39 56.64
N GLN A 18 23.31 -4.20 57.25
CA GLN A 18 23.05 -2.96 56.54
C GLN A 18 24.22 -2.54 55.66
N GLU A 19 25.47 -2.74 56.10
CA GLU A 19 26.66 -2.56 55.26
C GLU A 19 26.70 -3.56 54.11
N ALA A 20 26.48 -4.86 54.38
CA ALA A 20 26.41 -5.88 53.34
C ALA A 20 25.27 -5.59 52.33
N ALA A 21 24.13 -5.08 52.79
CA ALA A 21 23.03 -4.67 51.93
C ALA A 21 23.38 -3.45 51.07
N LYS A 22 24.13 -2.47 51.60
CA LYS A 22 24.62 -1.32 50.83
C LYS A 22 25.59 -1.77 49.73
N ASP A 23 26.55 -2.63 50.06
CA ASP A 23 27.51 -3.16 49.08
C ASP A 23 26.82 -3.98 47.99
N THR A 24 25.84 -4.80 48.38
CA THR A 24 25.04 -5.58 47.43
C THR A 24 24.21 -4.66 46.54
N LYS A 25 23.59 -3.62 47.10
CA LYS A 25 22.84 -2.62 46.34
C LYS A 25 23.73 -1.90 45.31
N LEU A 26 24.93 -1.48 45.69
CA LEU A 26 25.88 -0.85 44.76
C LEU A 26 26.27 -1.77 43.61
N LYS A 27 26.48 -3.07 43.88
CA LYS A 27 26.75 -4.08 42.85
C LYS A 27 25.55 -4.32 41.93
N ILE A 28 24.33 -4.33 42.46
CA ILE A 28 23.11 -4.47 41.68
C ILE A 28 22.88 -3.23 40.81
N ASP A 29 23.07 -2.03 41.38
CA ASP A 29 22.88 -0.78 40.66
C ASP A 29 23.90 -0.63 39.52
N SER A 30 25.16 -1.00 39.74
CA SER A 30 26.18 -1.00 38.68
C SER A 30 25.82 -1.99 37.56
N PHE A 31 25.40 -3.22 37.91
CA PHE A 31 24.96 -4.21 36.94
C PHE A 31 23.70 -3.75 36.18
N ARG A 32 22.74 -3.12 36.86
CA ARG A 32 21.51 -2.59 36.23
C ARG A 32 21.82 -1.50 35.21
N LEU A 33 22.74 -0.60 35.53
CA LEU A 33 23.16 0.48 34.62
C LEU A 33 23.79 -0.10 33.35
N SER A 34 24.50 -1.22 33.44
CA SER A 34 25.08 -1.91 32.28
C SER A 34 24.05 -2.41 31.26
N TYR A 35 22.83 -2.75 31.68
CA TYR A 35 21.72 -3.18 30.80
C TYR A 35 20.77 -2.05 30.40
N ARG A 36 21.02 -0.81 30.83
CA ARG A 36 20.22 0.35 30.43
C ARG A 36 20.14 0.54 28.90
N PRO A 37 21.19 0.28 28.09
CA PRO A 37 21.11 0.41 26.64
C PRO A 37 20.06 -0.50 25.99
N ILE A 38 19.99 -1.78 26.39
CA ILE A 38 19.00 -2.71 25.83
C ILE A 38 17.58 -2.37 26.29
N ALA A 39 17.42 -1.83 27.50
CA ALA A 39 16.13 -1.33 27.97
C ALA A 39 15.66 -0.10 27.17
N ARG A 40 16.57 0.83 26.85
CA ARG A 40 16.27 1.97 25.97
C ARG A 40 15.90 1.51 24.56
N HIS A 41 16.65 0.58 23.99
CA HIS A 41 16.33 -0.03 22.69
C HIS A 41 14.93 -0.65 22.68
N SER A 42 14.62 -1.46 23.70
CA SER A 42 13.32 -2.12 23.81
C SER A 42 12.17 -1.11 23.97
N ALA A 43 12.39 0.00 24.67
CA ALA A 43 11.39 1.06 24.76
C ALA A 43 11.12 1.71 23.40
N VAL A 44 12.16 1.98 22.60
CA VAL A 44 12.00 2.52 21.23
C VAL A 44 11.19 1.55 20.37
N LEU A 45 11.53 0.27 20.42
CA LEU A 45 10.81 -0.78 19.69
C LEU A 45 9.33 -0.90 20.08
N TYR A 46 9.01 -0.71 21.36
CA TYR A 46 7.63 -0.68 21.83
C TYR A 46 6.86 0.51 21.22
N TYR A 47 7.46 1.71 21.23
CA TYR A 47 6.82 2.89 20.65
C TYR A 47 6.61 2.76 19.13
N CYS A 48 7.53 2.10 18.40
CA CYS A 48 7.33 1.78 16.99
C CYS A 48 6.02 1.00 16.74
N ILE A 49 5.63 0.14 17.70
CA ILE A 49 4.45 -0.72 17.59
C ILE A 49 3.19 0.00 18.04
N THR A 50 3.28 0.87 19.05
CA THR A 50 2.12 1.64 19.53
C THR A 50 1.57 2.60 18.47
N ASP A 51 2.40 2.97 17.48
CA ASP A 51 2.03 3.88 16.40
C ASP A 51 1.45 3.16 15.16
N LEU A 52 1.56 1.81 15.09
CA LEU A 52 0.99 1.00 14.00
C LEU A 52 -0.53 1.09 13.82
N PRO A 53 -1.35 1.32 14.87
CA PRO A 53 -2.80 1.52 14.71
C PRO A 53 -3.16 2.71 13.80
N ASN A 54 -2.22 3.65 13.59
CA ASN A 54 -2.40 4.76 12.64
C ASN A 54 -2.35 4.30 11.17
N VAL A 55 -1.75 3.13 10.90
CA VAL A 55 -1.70 2.53 9.56
C VAL A 55 -2.96 1.70 9.30
N ASP A 56 -3.26 0.77 10.22
CA ASP A 56 -4.49 -0.01 10.20
C ASP A 56 -4.99 -0.23 11.64
N PRO A 57 -6.29 0.01 11.92
CA PRO A 57 -6.84 -0.13 13.26
C PRO A 57 -6.71 -1.53 13.86
N MET A 58 -6.48 -2.57 13.06
CA MET A 58 -6.27 -3.94 13.56
C MET A 58 -4.84 -4.19 14.07
N TYR A 59 -3.88 -3.30 13.81
CA TYR A 59 -2.48 -3.43 14.23
C TYR A 59 -2.25 -3.02 15.69
N GLN A 60 -2.93 -3.70 16.61
CA GLN A 60 -2.85 -3.40 18.04
C GLN A 60 -2.18 -4.52 18.84
N TYR A 61 -1.32 -4.13 19.79
CA TYR A 61 -0.54 -5.05 20.60
C TYR A 61 -0.56 -4.60 22.06
N SER A 62 -0.75 -5.54 22.98
CA SER A 62 -0.66 -5.25 24.42
C SER A 62 0.78 -5.14 24.89
N LEU A 63 0.98 -4.39 25.97
CA LEU A 63 2.24 -4.40 26.72
C LEU A 63 2.57 -5.79 27.27
N VAL A 64 1.55 -6.56 27.69
CA VAL A 64 1.73 -7.94 28.19
C VAL A 64 2.32 -8.83 27.11
N TRP A 65 1.77 -8.77 25.90
CA TRP A 65 2.31 -9.48 24.75
C TRP A 65 3.76 -9.09 24.46
N PHE A 66 4.07 -7.79 24.48
CA PHE A 66 5.43 -7.30 24.25
C PHE A 66 6.42 -7.81 25.31
N ILE A 67 6.03 -7.83 26.59
CA ILE A 67 6.85 -8.36 27.69
C ILE A 67 7.07 -9.87 27.54
N ASN A 68 6.05 -10.62 27.13
CA ASN A 68 6.18 -12.06 26.89
C ASN A 68 7.18 -12.31 25.76
N LEU A 69 7.06 -11.56 24.65
CA LEU A 69 8.00 -11.65 23.54
C LEU A 69 9.44 -11.26 23.93
N TYR A 70 9.59 -10.24 24.78
CA TYR A 70 10.87 -9.84 25.34
C TYR A 70 11.50 -10.96 26.19
N THR A 71 10.70 -11.60 27.03
CA THR A 71 11.13 -12.75 27.86
C THR A 71 11.56 -13.93 26.99
N MET A 72 10.74 -14.30 26.00
CA MET A 72 11.07 -15.35 25.03
C MET A 72 12.37 -15.05 24.28
N SER A 73 12.60 -13.80 23.93
CA SER A 73 13.82 -13.38 23.22
C SER A 73 15.07 -13.43 24.11
N ILE A 74 14.94 -13.18 25.41
CA ILE A 74 16.03 -13.37 26.37
C ILE A 74 16.41 -14.85 26.47
N GLU A 75 15.42 -15.74 26.47
CA GLU A 75 15.61 -17.19 26.57
C GLU A 75 16.21 -17.78 25.29
N SER A 76 15.75 -17.35 24.12
CA SER A 76 16.23 -17.84 22.82
C SER A 76 17.60 -17.28 22.42
N SER A 77 17.96 -16.09 22.91
CA SER A 77 19.23 -15.43 22.55
C SER A 77 20.48 -16.17 23.05
N LYS A 78 21.54 -16.14 22.24
CA LYS A 78 22.83 -16.77 22.54
C LYS A 78 23.45 -16.21 23.83
N LYS A 79 23.79 -17.09 24.78
CA LYS A 79 24.45 -16.72 26.04
C LYS A 79 25.94 -16.44 25.81
N SER A 80 26.48 -15.40 26.46
CA SER A 80 27.90 -15.01 26.38
C SER A 80 28.41 -14.60 27.75
N LYS A 81 29.68 -14.90 28.04
CA LYS A 81 30.38 -14.45 29.26
C LYS A 81 30.81 -12.98 29.17
N PHE A 82 30.99 -12.47 27.96
CA PHE A 82 31.30 -11.06 27.70
C PHE A 82 30.00 -10.27 27.58
N LEU A 83 29.84 -9.26 28.43
CA LEU A 83 28.64 -8.43 28.52
C LEU A 83 28.32 -7.75 27.18
N GLU A 84 29.30 -7.13 26.53
CA GLU A 84 29.10 -6.41 25.26
C GLU A 84 28.53 -7.33 24.17
N LYS A 85 29.13 -8.52 24.00
CA LYS A 85 28.62 -9.53 23.06
C LYS A 85 27.23 -10.04 23.45
N ARG A 86 26.95 -10.16 24.76
CA ARG A 86 25.60 -10.55 25.23
C ARG A 86 24.57 -9.48 24.90
N LEU A 87 24.89 -8.19 25.08
CA LEU A 87 24.02 -7.08 24.74
C LEU A 87 23.75 -7.05 23.23
N GLN A 88 24.77 -7.26 22.40
CA GLN A 88 24.60 -7.36 20.95
C GLN A 88 23.68 -8.52 20.54
N TYR A 89 23.88 -9.72 21.08
CA TYR A 89 22.99 -10.86 20.78
C TYR A 89 21.55 -10.62 21.23
N LEU A 90 21.36 -9.99 22.40
CA LEU A 90 20.02 -9.61 22.87
C LEU A 90 19.37 -8.59 21.92
N HIS A 91 20.13 -7.59 21.48
CA HIS A 91 19.66 -6.58 20.54
C HIS A 91 19.22 -7.20 19.21
N GLU A 92 20.07 -8.02 18.59
CA GLU A 92 19.79 -8.68 17.31
C GLU A 92 18.60 -9.66 17.42
N THR A 93 18.59 -10.50 18.45
CA THR A 93 17.54 -11.52 18.63
C THR A 93 16.18 -10.88 18.89
N PHE A 94 16.13 -9.87 19.77
CA PHE A 94 14.88 -9.21 20.11
C PHE A 94 14.31 -8.43 18.91
N THR A 95 15.16 -7.68 18.21
CA THR A 95 14.74 -6.91 17.02
C THR A 95 14.17 -7.83 15.94
N TYR A 96 14.80 -8.98 15.69
CA TYR A 96 14.32 -9.93 14.69
C TYR A 96 13.04 -10.66 15.13
N ASN A 97 12.94 -11.08 16.40
CA ASN A 97 11.73 -11.72 16.91
C ASN A 97 10.52 -10.78 16.87
N LEU A 98 10.74 -9.50 17.18
CA LEU A 98 9.73 -8.46 17.07
C LEU A 98 9.29 -8.28 15.61
N TYR A 99 10.26 -8.12 14.72
CA TYR A 99 10.01 -8.00 13.29
C TYR A 99 9.21 -9.18 12.74
N SER A 100 9.66 -10.42 13.02
CA SER A 100 9.02 -11.64 12.53
C SER A 100 7.58 -11.76 13.01
N ASN A 101 7.31 -11.49 14.29
CA ASN A 101 5.96 -11.60 14.83
C ASN A 101 5.02 -10.50 14.32
N VAL A 102 5.49 -9.26 14.23
CA VAL A 102 4.68 -8.15 13.71
C VAL A 102 4.43 -8.35 12.21
N CYS A 103 5.42 -8.77 11.42
CA CYS A 103 5.21 -9.02 9.99
C CYS A 103 4.24 -10.15 9.68
N ARG A 104 3.99 -11.09 10.60
CA ARG A 104 2.93 -12.11 10.43
C ARG A 104 1.53 -11.50 10.50
N SER A 105 1.35 -10.41 11.24
CA SER A 105 0.08 -9.71 11.43
C SER A 105 -0.13 -8.53 10.49
N LEU A 106 0.91 -8.07 9.79
CA LEU A 106 0.83 -6.99 8.80
C LEU A 106 0.42 -7.50 7.42
N PHE A 107 -0.31 -6.68 6.67
CA PHE A 107 -0.47 -6.86 5.24
C PHE A 107 0.85 -6.65 4.51
N GLU A 108 1.02 -7.31 3.36
CA GLU A 108 2.25 -7.26 2.57
C GLU A 108 2.64 -5.83 2.18
N LYS A 109 1.65 -4.98 1.88
CA LYS A 109 1.85 -3.55 1.59
C LYS A 109 2.51 -2.78 2.74
N ASP A 110 2.33 -3.22 3.97
CA ASP A 110 2.77 -2.50 5.18
C ASP A 110 4.07 -3.07 5.77
N LYS A 111 4.53 -4.25 5.31
CA LYS A 111 5.73 -4.90 5.85
C LYS A 111 7.00 -4.08 5.61
N LEU A 112 7.21 -3.61 4.37
CA LEU A 112 8.38 -2.78 4.05
C LEU A 112 8.33 -1.42 4.76
N LEU A 113 7.13 -0.83 4.88
CA LEU A 113 6.92 0.40 5.65
C LEU A 113 7.33 0.18 7.11
N PHE A 114 6.90 -0.92 7.72
CA PHE A 114 7.28 -1.26 9.07
C PHE A 114 8.79 -1.47 9.22
N SER A 115 9.44 -2.18 8.29
CA SER A 115 10.91 -2.31 8.28
C SER A 115 11.61 -0.95 8.22
N PHE A 116 11.10 -0.02 7.41
CA PHE A 116 11.63 1.33 7.30
C PHE A 116 11.44 2.15 8.59
N ILE A 117 10.23 2.10 9.19
CA ILE A 117 9.93 2.76 10.47
C ILE A 117 10.81 2.20 11.60
N LEU A 118 10.95 0.87 11.65
CA LEU A 118 11.80 0.17 12.60
C LEU A 118 13.27 0.64 12.48
N CYS A 119 13.81 0.65 11.26
CA CYS A 119 15.18 1.11 10.99
C CYS A 119 15.38 2.57 11.39
N THR A 120 14.52 3.46 10.92
CA THR A 120 14.64 4.91 11.16
C THR A 120 14.47 5.27 12.63
N ASN A 121 13.55 4.65 13.35
CA ASN A 121 13.39 4.87 14.79
C ASN A 121 14.59 4.39 15.61
N ILE A 122 15.21 3.27 15.22
CA ILE A 122 16.48 2.83 15.83
C ILE A 122 17.58 3.86 15.58
N MET A 123 17.70 4.38 14.35
CA MET A 123 18.70 5.40 13.99
C MET A 123 18.48 6.75 14.68
N LEU A 124 17.22 7.17 14.84
CA LEU A 124 16.86 8.36 15.62
C LEU A 124 17.24 8.16 17.10
N ALA A 125 17.01 6.97 17.66
CA ALA A 125 17.33 6.68 19.04
C ALA A 125 18.84 6.64 19.33
N THR A 126 19.66 6.26 18.34
CA THR A 126 21.13 6.26 18.41
C THR A 126 21.74 7.61 17.99
N ASN A 127 20.93 8.60 17.60
CA ASN A 127 21.33 9.91 17.08
C ASN A 127 22.17 9.84 15.79
N VAL A 128 22.03 8.77 15.00
CA VAL A 128 22.66 8.66 13.66
C VAL A 128 21.87 9.46 12.63
N LEU A 129 20.55 9.51 12.80
CA LEU A 129 19.63 10.29 11.98
C LEU A 129 19.09 11.48 12.77
N THR A 130 18.97 12.65 12.15
CA THR A 130 18.31 13.81 12.77
C THR A 130 16.81 13.85 12.42
N LYS A 131 16.01 14.43 13.34
CA LYS A 131 14.57 14.61 13.10
C LYS A 131 14.29 15.54 11.91
N GLU A 132 15.15 16.52 11.68
CA GLU A 132 15.04 17.48 10.57
C GLU A 132 15.22 16.78 9.21
N GLU A 133 16.25 15.93 9.08
CA GLU A 133 16.46 15.12 7.87
C GLU A 133 15.30 14.17 7.61
N PHE A 134 14.80 13.50 8.66
CA PHE A 134 13.66 12.60 8.53
C PHE A 134 12.39 13.34 8.11
N HIS A 135 12.10 14.49 8.72
CA HIS A 135 10.95 15.31 8.36
C HIS A 135 11.06 15.83 6.93
N PHE A 136 12.25 16.31 6.52
CA PHE A 136 12.51 16.72 5.14
C PHE A 136 12.30 15.56 4.17
N PHE A 137 12.79 14.37 4.51
CA PHE A 137 12.57 13.17 3.70
C PHE A 137 11.09 12.83 3.54
N LEU A 138 10.20 13.18 4.47
CA LEU A 138 8.77 12.91 4.36
C LEU A 138 8.03 14.02 3.60
N THR A 139 8.32 15.29 3.89
CA THR A 139 7.54 16.43 3.39
C THR A 139 8.15 17.13 2.19
N GLY A 140 9.45 16.95 1.93
CA GLY A 140 10.20 17.71 0.91
C GLY A 140 10.40 19.18 1.27
N GLY A 141 10.03 19.58 2.48
CA GLY A 141 9.93 20.96 2.94
C GLY A 141 8.65 21.67 2.43
N VAL A 142 8.05 22.50 3.27
CA VAL A 142 6.84 23.26 2.94
C VAL A 142 7.25 24.68 2.58
N SER A 143 7.22 25.03 1.28
CA SER A 143 7.28 26.42 0.82
C SER A 143 6.55 26.54 -0.52
N LEU A 144 5.74 27.60 -0.65
CA LEU A 144 4.82 27.80 -1.78
C LEU A 144 5.48 28.49 -2.98
N GLU A 145 6.61 29.20 -2.79
CA GLU A 145 7.35 29.83 -3.88
C GLU A 145 8.86 29.76 -3.68
N ASN A 146 9.57 29.39 -4.74
CA ASN A 146 11.02 29.43 -4.84
C ASN A 146 11.42 30.63 -5.72
N PRO A 147 12.14 31.64 -5.18
CA PRO A 147 12.57 32.78 -5.97
C PRO A 147 13.63 32.42 -7.02
N LEU A 148 14.24 31.23 -6.92
CA LEU A 148 15.28 30.77 -7.82
C LEU A 148 14.69 30.05 -9.04
N LYS A 149 14.87 30.65 -10.22
CA LYS A 149 14.47 30.03 -11.49
C LYS A 149 15.20 28.71 -11.72
N ASN A 150 14.45 27.73 -12.20
CA ASN A 150 14.96 26.41 -12.54
C ASN A 150 16.02 26.48 -13.65
N ARG A 151 17.27 26.16 -13.29
CA ARG A 151 18.41 26.12 -14.23
C ARG A 151 18.46 24.81 -15.04
N ALA A 152 17.72 23.79 -14.64
CA ALA A 152 17.66 22.46 -15.25
C ALA A 152 16.28 22.15 -15.87
N SER A 153 15.50 23.18 -16.22
CA SER A 153 14.11 23.07 -16.72
C SER A 153 13.93 22.21 -17.97
N SER A 154 15.02 21.87 -18.67
CA SER A 154 14.99 20.96 -19.82
C SER A 154 14.72 19.50 -19.46
N TRP A 155 15.00 19.07 -18.22
CA TRP A 155 14.82 17.68 -17.79
C TRP A 155 14.34 17.53 -16.34
N LEU A 156 14.61 18.49 -15.46
CA LEU A 156 14.17 18.47 -14.06
C LEU A 156 12.88 19.29 -13.90
N GLY A 157 11.83 18.66 -13.38
CA GLY A 157 10.57 19.34 -13.08
C GLY A 157 10.70 20.37 -11.95
N ASP A 158 9.86 21.41 -11.99
CA ASP A 158 9.94 22.53 -11.03
C ASP A 158 9.75 22.09 -9.58
N LYS A 159 8.93 21.06 -9.33
CA LYS A 159 8.76 20.47 -7.98
C LYS A 159 10.07 19.94 -7.41
N SER A 160 10.80 19.15 -8.19
CA SER A 160 12.09 18.59 -7.78
C SER A 160 13.14 19.68 -7.62
N TRP A 161 13.09 20.72 -8.47
CA TRP A 161 13.95 21.89 -8.32
C TRP A 161 13.69 22.66 -7.01
N ASP A 162 12.43 22.79 -6.61
CA ASP A 162 12.08 23.45 -5.35
C ASP A 162 12.55 22.66 -4.13
N GLU A 163 12.42 21.34 -4.14
CA GLU A 163 12.99 20.46 -3.11
C GLU A 163 14.51 20.57 -3.08
N LEU A 164 15.16 20.61 -4.25
CA LEU A 164 16.61 20.79 -4.38
C LEU A 164 17.09 22.11 -3.76
N CYS A 165 16.36 23.21 -3.96
CA CYS A 165 16.71 24.48 -3.33
C CYS A 165 16.57 24.39 -1.81
N ARG A 166 15.54 23.71 -1.30
CA ARG A 166 15.29 23.57 0.14
C ARG A 166 16.26 22.64 0.85
N VAL A 167 16.80 21.62 0.16
CA VAL A 167 17.73 20.65 0.78
C VAL A 167 18.97 21.34 1.34
N THR A 168 19.37 22.48 0.76
CA THR A 168 20.53 23.27 1.21
C THR A 168 20.42 23.81 2.64
N HIS A 169 19.21 23.88 3.20
CA HIS A 169 19.02 24.26 4.62
C HIS A 169 19.48 23.17 5.59
N LEU A 170 19.59 21.92 5.13
CA LEU A 170 20.12 20.83 5.94
C LEU A 170 21.66 20.93 6.02
N PRO A 171 22.27 20.82 7.22
CA PRO A 171 23.72 20.98 7.38
C PRO A 171 24.56 20.05 6.50
N ALA A 172 24.07 18.84 6.22
CA ALA A 172 24.77 17.85 5.40
C ALA A 172 24.83 18.22 3.91
N PHE A 173 23.95 19.10 3.43
CA PHE A 173 23.83 19.48 2.02
C PHE A 173 24.28 20.92 1.76
N TYR A 174 25.11 21.47 2.65
CA TYR A 174 25.66 22.81 2.47
C TYR A 174 26.50 22.88 1.19
N GLY A 175 26.21 23.84 0.31
CA GLY A 175 26.88 23.99 -0.98
C GLY A 175 26.36 23.07 -2.11
N PHE A 176 25.28 22.30 -1.85
CA PHE A 176 24.75 21.34 -2.82
C PHE A 176 24.22 22.00 -4.10
N LEU A 177 23.51 23.13 -3.97
CA LEU A 177 22.93 23.82 -5.12
C LEU A 177 23.99 24.42 -6.05
N GLU A 178 25.07 24.98 -5.49
CA GLU A 178 26.20 25.52 -6.25
C GLU A 178 26.96 24.41 -6.98
N SER A 179 27.21 23.27 -6.30
CA SER A 179 27.82 22.09 -6.90
C SER A 179 26.97 21.54 -8.04
N PHE A 180 25.66 21.33 -7.80
CA PHE A 180 24.70 20.85 -8.79
C PHE A 180 24.67 21.73 -10.04
N THR A 181 24.64 23.04 -9.85
CA THR A 181 24.60 24.00 -10.96
C THR A 181 25.91 24.01 -11.76
N SER A 182 27.02 23.65 -11.13
CA SER A 182 28.33 23.57 -11.79
C SER A 182 28.51 22.28 -12.59
N SER A 183 27.87 21.17 -12.19
CA SER A 183 27.99 19.84 -12.81
C SER A 183 26.67 19.30 -13.40
N LEU A 184 25.87 20.15 -14.04
CA LEU A 184 24.55 19.79 -14.61
C LEU A 184 24.57 18.58 -15.56
N SER A 185 25.64 18.38 -16.32
CA SER A 185 25.77 17.25 -17.26
C SER A 185 25.86 15.91 -16.54
N GLU A 186 26.66 15.83 -15.47
CA GLU A 186 26.85 14.60 -14.69
C GLU A 186 25.57 14.22 -13.94
N TRP A 187 24.85 15.21 -13.41
CA TRP A 187 23.55 14.99 -12.78
C TRP A 187 22.46 14.58 -13.78
N LYS A 188 22.57 15.00 -15.04
CA LYS A 188 21.67 14.56 -16.09
C LYS A 188 21.93 13.10 -16.47
N GLU A 189 23.20 12.71 -16.65
CA GLU A 189 23.57 11.30 -16.83
C GLU A 189 23.07 10.46 -15.65
N PHE A 190 23.28 11.00 -14.44
CA PHE A 190 22.55 10.75 -13.20
C PHE A 190 21.11 10.25 -13.38
N TYR A 191 20.30 11.24 -13.73
CA TYR A 191 18.85 11.16 -13.85
C TYR A 191 18.39 10.20 -14.94
N ASP A 192 19.11 10.15 -16.06
CA ASP A 192 18.79 9.33 -17.24
C ASP A 192 19.10 7.83 -17.05
N LEU A 193 19.79 7.43 -15.97
CA LEU A 193 20.00 6.02 -15.63
C LEU A 193 18.66 5.29 -15.42
N ALA A 194 18.57 4.05 -15.91
CA ALA A 194 17.40 3.20 -15.67
C ALA A 194 17.24 2.88 -14.17
N ASP A 195 18.36 2.59 -13.50
CA ASP A 195 18.44 2.22 -12.08
C ASP A 195 19.46 3.09 -11.32
N PRO A 196 19.12 4.38 -11.07
CA PRO A 196 20.02 5.35 -10.43
C PRO A 196 20.38 4.97 -8.98
N HIS A 197 19.53 4.18 -8.31
CA HIS A 197 19.76 3.72 -6.94
C HIS A 197 20.90 2.70 -6.81
N LEU A 198 21.34 2.09 -7.93
CA LEU A 198 22.55 1.25 -8.01
C LEU A 198 23.76 2.03 -8.55
N GLY A 199 23.53 3.21 -9.13
CA GLY A 199 24.55 4.11 -9.64
C GLY A 199 25.25 4.87 -8.52
N LYS A 200 26.41 5.44 -8.83
CA LYS A 200 27.15 6.32 -7.92
C LYS A 200 26.67 7.76 -8.08
N LEU A 201 26.61 8.50 -6.98
CA LEU A 201 26.38 9.93 -7.01
C LEU A 201 27.59 10.66 -7.63
N PRO A 202 27.36 11.78 -8.33
CA PRO A 202 28.44 12.67 -8.76
C PRO A 202 29.31 13.12 -7.57
N GLU A 203 30.63 13.12 -7.77
CA GLU A 203 31.58 13.57 -6.75
C GLU A 203 31.31 15.05 -6.40
N PRO A 204 31.40 15.47 -5.13
CA PRO A 204 31.94 14.76 -3.95
C PRO A 204 30.90 13.99 -3.11
N TRP A 205 29.66 13.84 -3.60
CA TRP A 205 28.51 13.50 -2.76
C TRP A 205 28.41 12.01 -2.37
N GLU A 206 28.98 11.12 -3.17
CA GLU A 206 29.01 9.68 -2.88
C GLU A 206 29.73 9.37 -1.55
N GLN A 207 30.81 10.09 -1.25
CA GLN A 207 31.63 9.84 -0.05
C GLN A 207 31.22 10.72 1.13
N SER A 208 30.58 11.86 0.87
CA SER A 208 30.20 12.81 1.93
C SER A 208 28.86 12.46 2.57
N LEU A 209 27.95 11.83 1.84
CA LEU A 209 26.58 11.59 2.30
C LEU A 209 26.41 10.23 3.00
N THR A 210 25.55 10.20 4.01
CA THR A 210 25.13 8.96 4.67
C THR A 210 24.14 8.17 3.80
N PRO A 211 23.94 6.86 4.04
CA PRO A 211 22.95 6.07 3.30
C PRO A 211 21.53 6.65 3.36
N PHE A 212 21.14 7.29 4.47
CA PHE A 212 19.84 7.97 4.56
C PHE A 212 19.80 9.25 3.72
N GLN A 213 20.88 10.03 3.69
CA GLN A 213 20.97 11.23 2.85
C GLN A 213 20.93 10.88 1.35
N HIS A 214 21.43 9.71 0.95
CA HIS A 214 21.25 9.20 -0.42
C HIS A 214 19.77 8.99 -0.76
N LEU A 215 18.93 8.56 0.19
CA LEU A 215 17.48 8.45 -0.02
C LEU A 215 16.85 9.81 -0.34
N ILE A 216 17.30 10.87 0.32
CA ILE A 216 16.83 12.24 0.07
C ILE A 216 17.15 12.65 -1.38
N ILE A 217 18.37 12.40 -1.85
CA ILE A 217 18.78 12.69 -3.23
C ILE A 217 17.93 11.91 -4.24
N ILE A 218 17.77 10.59 -4.05
CA ILE A 218 16.95 9.79 -4.96
C ILE A 218 15.48 10.24 -4.94
N ARG A 219 14.94 10.63 -3.77
CA ARG A 219 13.58 11.17 -3.68
C ARG A 219 13.41 12.44 -4.52
N ILE A 220 14.39 13.35 -4.50
CA ILE A 220 14.35 14.61 -5.25
C ILE A 220 14.39 14.35 -6.76
N PHE A 221 15.34 13.54 -7.23
CA PHE A 221 15.56 13.33 -8.67
C PHE A 221 14.69 12.24 -9.28
N ARG A 222 14.56 11.09 -8.63
CA ARG A 222 13.93 9.88 -9.17
C ARG A 222 13.00 9.25 -8.12
N PRO A 223 11.89 9.92 -7.76
CA PRO A 223 10.94 9.43 -6.75
C PRO A 223 10.31 8.09 -7.14
N ASP A 224 10.31 7.72 -8.43
CA ASP A 224 9.85 6.42 -8.91
C ASP A 224 10.68 5.23 -8.39
N LYS A 225 11.96 5.46 -8.04
CA LYS A 225 12.88 4.43 -7.54
C LYS A 225 13.02 4.41 -6.03
N ILE A 226 12.30 5.26 -5.30
CA ILE A 226 12.49 5.42 -3.86
C ILE A 226 12.32 4.12 -3.08
N ILE A 227 11.37 3.27 -3.48
CA ILE A 227 11.09 2.02 -2.79
C ILE A 227 12.25 1.03 -2.96
N ALA A 228 12.83 0.94 -4.17
CA ALA A 228 14.01 0.11 -4.41
C ALA A 228 15.20 0.60 -3.55
N THR A 229 15.38 1.92 -3.43
CA THR A 229 16.43 2.50 -2.59
C THR A 229 16.17 2.25 -1.10
N ILE A 230 14.93 2.36 -0.63
CA ILE A 230 14.55 2.03 0.77
C ILE A 230 14.87 0.56 1.07
N THR A 231 14.56 -0.35 0.15
CA THR A 231 14.90 -1.77 0.28
C THR A 231 16.40 -1.98 0.46
N LEU A 232 17.23 -1.39 -0.41
CA LEU A 232 18.69 -1.49 -0.29
C LEU A 232 19.22 -0.81 0.97
N PHE A 233 18.62 0.30 1.38
CA PHE A 233 18.97 0.99 2.61
C PHE A 233 18.74 0.10 3.84
N ILE A 234 17.58 -0.55 3.94
CA ILE A 234 17.26 -1.48 5.03
C ILE A 234 18.19 -2.70 4.99
N GLU A 235 18.45 -3.23 3.80
CA GLU A 235 19.37 -4.35 3.62
C GLU A 235 20.79 -4.02 4.11
N LYS A 236 21.26 -2.80 3.84
CA LYS A 236 22.59 -2.33 4.26
C LYS A 236 22.67 -2.07 5.77
N GLU A 237 21.64 -1.49 6.37
CA GLU A 237 21.65 -1.09 7.80
C GLU A 237 21.24 -2.23 8.75
N MET A 238 20.24 -3.03 8.39
CA MET A 238 19.68 -4.08 9.25
C MET A 238 19.92 -5.51 8.72
N GLY A 239 20.17 -5.67 7.42
CA GLY A 239 20.38 -6.95 6.76
C GLY A 239 19.16 -7.43 5.94
N GLU A 240 19.42 -8.33 4.99
CA GLU A 240 18.44 -8.89 4.04
C GLU A 240 17.19 -9.49 4.72
N LYS A 241 17.34 -10.03 5.93
CA LYS A 241 16.26 -10.66 6.70
C LYS A 241 15.12 -9.71 7.09
N PHE A 242 15.34 -8.40 7.04
CA PHE A 242 14.33 -7.38 7.33
C PHE A 242 13.61 -6.85 6.08
N VAL A 243 14.05 -7.28 4.91
CA VAL A 243 13.40 -7.01 3.62
C VAL A 243 12.56 -8.21 3.19
N MET A 244 13.07 -9.41 3.46
CA MET A 244 12.40 -10.68 3.12
C MET A 244 11.52 -11.12 4.30
N PRO A 245 10.18 -10.91 4.24
CA PRO A 245 9.31 -11.33 5.33
C PRO A 245 9.26 -12.86 5.42
N PRO A 246 9.07 -13.41 6.63
CA PRO A 246 8.90 -14.85 6.80
C PRO A 246 7.62 -15.32 6.08
N PRO A 247 7.62 -16.52 5.49
CA PRO A 247 6.42 -17.09 4.89
C PRO A 247 5.33 -17.31 5.94
N PHE A 248 4.08 -17.24 5.50
CA PHE A 248 2.92 -17.51 6.35
C PHE A 248 2.90 -18.98 6.80
N ASP A 249 2.78 -19.21 8.11
CA ASP A 249 2.67 -20.54 8.70
C ASP A 249 1.71 -20.54 9.90
N ILE A 250 0.57 -21.24 9.74
CA ILE A 250 -0.45 -21.41 10.78
C ILE A 250 0.13 -22.12 12.01
N SER A 251 1.10 -23.02 11.82
CA SER A 251 1.69 -23.82 12.90
C SER A 251 2.45 -22.92 13.87
N CYS A 252 3.28 -22.01 13.36
CA CYS A 252 4.01 -21.03 14.16
C CYS A 252 3.04 -20.14 14.96
N SER A 253 2.00 -19.61 14.31
CA SER A 253 1.02 -18.76 15.01
C SER A 253 0.22 -19.51 16.07
N TYR A 254 -0.04 -20.81 15.86
CA TYR A 254 -0.69 -21.65 16.85
C TYR A 254 0.19 -21.88 18.09
N GLU A 255 1.50 -22.07 17.91
CA GLU A 255 2.46 -22.22 19.02
C GLU A 255 2.55 -20.97 19.91
N ASP A 256 2.37 -19.79 19.31
CA ASP A 256 2.32 -18.50 20.02
C ASP A 256 0.99 -18.29 20.78
N SER A 257 0.00 -19.17 20.58
CA SER A 257 -1.35 -19.06 21.16
C SER A 257 -1.56 -19.99 22.37
N ASN A 258 -2.58 -19.68 23.17
CA ASN A 258 -3.03 -20.52 24.28
C ASN A 258 -4.57 -20.50 24.38
N CYS A 259 -5.14 -21.20 25.36
CA CYS A 259 -6.60 -21.28 25.53
C CYS A 259 -7.30 -19.95 25.84
N LEU A 260 -6.56 -18.93 26.30
CA LEU A 260 -7.06 -17.59 26.59
C LEU A 260 -6.70 -16.56 25.50
N SER A 261 -5.76 -16.88 24.61
CA SER A 261 -5.32 -16.00 23.54
C SER A 261 -5.97 -16.41 22.21
N PRO A 262 -6.99 -15.69 21.73
CA PRO A 262 -7.66 -16.03 20.48
C PRO A 262 -6.74 -15.80 19.27
N LEU A 263 -7.00 -16.54 18.20
CA LEU A 263 -6.30 -16.42 16.93
C LEU A 263 -7.17 -15.65 15.94
N VAL A 264 -6.64 -14.58 15.35
CA VAL A 264 -7.38 -13.65 14.49
C VAL A 264 -6.78 -13.63 13.08
N PHE A 265 -7.54 -14.11 12.11
CA PHE A 265 -7.25 -13.94 10.69
C PHE A 265 -7.75 -12.58 10.22
N ILE A 266 -6.81 -11.72 9.84
CA ILE A 266 -7.06 -10.46 9.16
C ILE A 266 -7.04 -10.75 7.65
N LEU A 267 -8.20 -10.65 7.03
CA LEU A 267 -8.40 -11.06 5.64
C LEU A 267 -8.13 -9.91 4.68
N SER A 268 -7.55 -10.23 3.53
CA SER A 268 -7.58 -9.36 2.34
C SER A 268 -8.79 -9.73 1.46
N PRO A 269 -9.32 -8.79 0.66
CA PRO A 269 -10.49 -9.05 -0.17
C PRO A 269 -10.33 -10.30 -1.05
N GLY A 270 -11.20 -11.28 -0.86
CA GLY A 270 -11.20 -12.54 -1.62
C GLY A 270 -10.30 -13.66 -1.06
N ALA A 271 -9.58 -13.43 0.03
CA ALA A 271 -8.85 -14.47 0.75
C ALA A 271 -9.77 -15.20 1.74
N ASP A 272 -9.76 -16.54 1.70
CA ASP A 272 -10.47 -17.39 2.66
C ASP A 272 -9.49 -18.38 3.34
N PRO A 273 -9.29 -18.31 4.66
CA PRO A 273 -8.40 -19.21 5.39
C PRO A 273 -9.06 -20.55 5.73
N MET A 274 -10.38 -20.73 5.54
CA MET A 274 -11.10 -21.89 6.06
C MET A 274 -10.60 -23.23 5.53
N ALA A 275 -10.24 -23.31 4.25
CA ALA A 275 -9.66 -24.52 3.67
C ALA A 275 -8.28 -24.85 4.25
N ALA A 276 -7.48 -23.84 4.59
CA ALA A 276 -6.18 -24.04 5.23
C ALA A 276 -6.35 -24.42 6.71
N LEU A 277 -7.27 -23.76 7.41
CA LEU A 277 -7.57 -24.00 8.82
C LEU A 277 -8.17 -25.39 9.06
N SER A 278 -9.09 -25.84 8.20
CA SER A 278 -9.70 -27.17 8.32
C SER A 278 -8.65 -28.28 8.14
N ARG A 279 -7.79 -28.16 7.12
CA ARG A 279 -6.66 -29.07 6.92
C ARG A 279 -5.68 -29.07 8.09
N PHE A 280 -5.46 -27.90 8.70
CA PHE A 280 -4.61 -27.78 9.88
C PHE A 280 -5.24 -28.45 11.11
N ALA A 281 -6.55 -28.28 11.31
CA ALA A 281 -7.30 -28.95 12.36
C ALA A 281 -7.25 -30.48 12.19
N ASP A 282 -7.43 -30.99 10.96
CA ASP A 282 -7.27 -32.42 10.65
C ASP A 282 -5.86 -32.93 11.00
N LYS A 283 -4.83 -32.19 10.59
CA LYS A 283 -3.42 -32.53 10.86
C LYS A 283 -3.12 -32.57 12.37
N MET A 284 -3.76 -31.72 13.16
CA MET A 284 -3.62 -31.68 14.62
C MET A 284 -4.54 -32.68 15.35
N GLY A 285 -5.37 -33.45 14.62
CA GLY A 285 -6.30 -34.42 15.20
C GLY A 285 -7.61 -33.81 15.73
N TYR A 286 -7.93 -32.56 15.35
CA TYR A 286 -9.13 -31.82 15.74
C TYR A 286 -10.19 -31.75 14.63
N GLY A 287 -10.04 -32.47 13.52
CA GLY A 287 -10.99 -32.46 12.39
C GLY A 287 -12.45 -32.67 12.78
N GLY A 288 -12.72 -33.68 13.61
CA GLY A 288 -14.07 -33.97 14.15
C GLY A 288 -14.46 -33.14 15.38
N LYS A 289 -13.60 -32.22 15.82
CA LYS A 289 -13.74 -31.36 17.00
C LYS A 289 -13.61 -29.87 16.64
N PHE A 290 -13.73 -29.57 15.37
CA PHE A 290 -13.63 -28.23 14.81
C PHE A 290 -14.99 -27.83 14.27
N GLU A 291 -15.56 -26.78 14.86
CA GLU A 291 -16.82 -26.20 14.42
C GLU A 291 -16.59 -24.77 13.93
N SER A 292 -17.34 -24.37 12.91
CA SER A 292 -17.26 -23.02 12.38
C SER A 292 -18.65 -22.43 12.14
N ILE A 293 -18.79 -21.13 12.40
CA ILE A 293 -20.03 -20.39 12.24
C ILE A 293 -19.74 -19.05 11.55
N SER A 294 -20.48 -18.75 10.49
CA SER A 294 -20.41 -17.44 9.84
C SER A 294 -21.32 -16.45 10.56
N LEU A 295 -20.72 -15.39 11.12
CA LEU A 295 -21.46 -14.36 11.83
C LEU A 295 -22.21 -13.47 10.84
N GLY A 296 -23.52 -13.41 11.03
CA GLY A 296 -24.45 -12.56 10.31
C GLY A 296 -25.58 -12.12 11.23
N GLN A 297 -26.63 -11.53 10.67
CA GLN A 297 -27.77 -11.06 11.46
C GLN A 297 -28.42 -12.23 12.23
N GLY A 298 -28.48 -12.11 13.56
CA GLY A 298 -29.11 -13.11 14.44
C GLY A 298 -28.25 -14.31 14.84
N GLN A 299 -27.00 -14.42 14.39
CA GLN A 299 -26.13 -15.58 14.69
C GLN A 299 -25.40 -15.50 16.04
N GLY A 300 -25.39 -14.34 16.69
CA GLY A 300 -24.68 -14.11 17.95
C GLY A 300 -25.03 -15.08 19.10
N PRO A 301 -26.32 -15.35 19.39
CA PRO A 301 -26.69 -16.29 20.45
C PRO A 301 -26.23 -17.74 20.17
N ILE A 302 -26.23 -18.16 18.90
CA ILE A 302 -25.77 -19.49 18.50
C ILE A 302 -24.26 -19.58 18.67
N ALA A 303 -23.52 -18.55 18.24
CA ALA A 303 -22.08 -18.45 18.45
C ALA A 303 -21.72 -18.51 19.93
N ARG A 304 -22.48 -17.84 20.81
CA ARG A 304 -22.29 -17.92 22.27
C ARG A 304 -22.40 -19.36 22.78
N MET A 305 -23.49 -20.05 22.46
CA MET A 305 -23.73 -21.41 22.93
C MET A 305 -22.63 -22.37 22.45
N LEU A 306 -22.18 -22.18 21.21
CA LEU A 306 -21.08 -22.94 20.62
C LEU A 306 -19.77 -22.71 21.37
N ILE A 307 -19.43 -21.46 21.68
CA ILE A 307 -18.24 -21.10 22.45
C ILE A 307 -18.29 -21.70 23.85
N GLU A 308 -19.41 -21.58 24.56
CA GLU A 308 -19.56 -22.10 25.93
C GLU A 308 -19.42 -23.63 25.99
N THR A 309 -19.96 -24.33 24.99
CA THR A 309 -19.82 -25.79 24.85
C THR A 309 -18.36 -26.16 24.55
N ALA A 310 -17.76 -25.51 23.57
CA ALA A 310 -16.38 -25.76 23.18
C ALA A 310 -15.37 -25.43 24.28
N GLN A 311 -15.64 -24.40 25.09
CA GLN A 311 -14.81 -23.98 26.23
C GLN A 311 -14.70 -25.10 27.27
N GLN A 312 -15.81 -25.82 27.54
CA GLN A 312 -15.84 -26.94 28.49
C GLN A 312 -15.19 -28.19 27.88
N ASP A 313 -15.55 -28.51 26.64
CA ASP A 313 -15.15 -29.75 25.97
C ASP A 313 -13.74 -29.72 25.35
N GLY A 314 -13.13 -28.53 25.24
CA GLY A 314 -11.80 -28.36 24.63
C GLY A 314 -11.83 -28.47 23.11
N LEU A 315 -12.90 -27.98 22.48
CA LEU A 315 -13.08 -27.99 21.02
C LEU A 315 -12.49 -26.72 20.38
N TRP A 316 -12.38 -26.72 19.05
CA TRP A 316 -11.97 -25.53 18.30
C TRP A 316 -13.17 -24.89 17.64
N VAL A 317 -13.31 -23.57 17.81
CA VAL A 317 -14.42 -22.81 17.22
C VAL A 317 -13.86 -21.72 16.32
N CYS A 318 -14.37 -21.63 15.09
CA CYS A 318 -14.05 -20.55 14.16
C CYS A 318 -15.29 -19.66 13.92
N LEU A 319 -15.21 -18.39 14.33
CA LEU A 319 -16.20 -17.37 13.99
C LEU A 319 -15.75 -16.65 12.73
N GLN A 320 -16.53 -16.79 11.64
CA GLN A 320 -16.22 -16.15 10.38
C GLN A 320 -16.92 -14.80 10.25
N ASN A 321 -16.32 -13.89 9.49
CA ASN A 321 -16.91 -12.60 9.11
C ASN A 321 -17.28 -11.69 10.31
N CYS A 322 -16.43 -11.62 11.33
CA CYS A 322 -16.70 -10.84 12.54
C CYS A 322 -17.00 -9.36 12.28
N HIS A 323 -16.36 -8.75 11.27
CA HIS A 323 -16.64 -7.38 10.81
C HIS A 323 -18.11 -7.12 10.42
N LEU A 324 -18.89 -8.15 10.06
CA LEU A 324 -20.32 -8.00 9.74
C LEU A 324 -21.20 -7.92 10.99
N ALA A 325 -20.73 -8.45 12.13
CA ALA A 325 -21.50 -8.58 13.36
C ALA A 325 -21.11 -7.53 14.41
N VAL A 326 -21.02 -6.26 13.99
CA VAL A 326 -20.59 -5.12 14.81
C VAL A 326 -21.38 -5.01 16.13
N SER A 327 -22.69 -5.25 16.11
CA SER A 327 -23.55 -5.14 17.30
C SER A 327 -23.28 -6.23 18.36
N TRP A 328 -22.69 -7.36 17.97
CA TRP A 328 -22.42 -8.48 18.88
C TRP A 328 -20.96 -8.51 19.36
N MET A 329 -20.06 -7.77 18.72
CA MET A 329 -18.65 -7.69 19.11
C MET A 329 -18.40 -7.31 20.59
N PRO A 330 -19.13 -6.35 21.20
CA PRO A 330 -18.98 -6.06 22.63
C PRO A 330 -19.35 -7.25 23.54
N GLU A 331 -20.31 -8.07 23.12
CA GLU A 331 -20.70 -9.26 23.87
C GLU A 331 -19.65 -10.37 23.74
N LEU A 332 -19.03 -10.52 22.56
CA LEU A 332 -17.89 -11.42 22.38
C LEU A 332 -16.72 -11.03 23.28
N GLU A 333 -16.40 -9.73 23.36
CA GLU A 333 -15.39 -9.18 24.26
C GLU A 333 -15.70 -9.55 25.72
N ARG A 334 -16.94 -9.33 26.18
CA ARG A 334 -17.39 -9.69 27.53
C ARG A 334 -17.29 -11.19 27.82
N ILE A 335 -17.59 -12.05 26.84
CA ILE A 335 -17.46 -13.51 26.97
C ILE A 335 -15.97 -13.87 27.15
N TRP A 336 -15.10 -13.32 26.31
CA TRP A 336 -13.66 -13.57 26.38
C TRP A 336 -13.03 -13.08 27.69
N GLU A 337 -13.39 -11.89 28.18
CA GLU A 337 -12.90 -11.34 29.45
C GLU A 337 -13.26 -12.22 30.67
N SER A 338 -14.29 -13.05 30.54
CA SER A 338 -14.70 -13.98 31.61
C SER A 338 -13.86 -15.26 31.69
N TRP A 339 -12.95 -15.48 30.73
CA TRP A 339 -12.13 -16.70 30.67
C TRP A 339 -10.95 -16.68 31.63
N ASP A 340 -10.69 -17.83 32.23
CA ASP A 340 -9.58 -18.10 33.13
C ASP A 340 -9.16 -19.56 32.99
N THR A 341 -7.93 -19.86 33.40
CA THR A 341 -7.37 -21.22 33.52
C THR A 341 -8.22 -22.19 34.34
N ARG A 342 -9.17 -21.68 35.15
CA ARG A 342 -10.09 -22.47 35.97
C ARG A 342 -11.38 -22.88 35.26
N ASN A 343 -11.83 -22.11 34.26
CA ASN A 343 -13.10 -22.34 33.58
C ASN A 343 -12.93 -22.68 32.09
N THR A 344 -11.71 -22.63 31.56
CA THR A 344 -11.42 -22.90 30.15
C THR A 344 -10.51 -24.11 30.01
N ASN A 345 -10.88 -25.05 29.13
CA ASN A 345 -10.07 -26.21 28.82
C ASN A 345 -8.76 -25.81 28.10
N LEU A 346 -7.63 -26.43 28.47
CA LEU A 346 -6.31 -26.13 27.90
C LEU A 346 -6.23 -26.36 26.37
N HIS A 347 -7.05 -27.28 25.85
CA HIS A 347 -7.10 -27.62 24.42
C HIS A 347 -8.03 -26.72 23.60
N PHE A 348 -8.89 -25.94 24.26
CA PHE A 348 -9.81 -25.03 23.60
C PHE A 348 -9.05 -23.96 22.80
N ARG A 349 -9.55 -23.65 21.60
CA ARG A 349 -9.04 -22.55 20.77
C ARG A 349 -10.19 -21.82 20.07
N LEU A 350 -10.14 -20.50 20.17
CA LEU A 350 -11.03 -19.60 19.44
C LEU A 350 -10.28 -19.01 18.24
N TRP A 351 -10.85 -19.21 17.05
CA TRP A 351 -10.40 -18.63 15.79
C TRP A 351 -11.43 -17.59 15.33
N LEU A 352 -10.96 -16.44 14.85
CA LEU A 352 -11.78 -15.34 14.38
C LEU A 352 -11.33 -14.97 12.97
N THR A 353 -12.24 -14.73 12.04
CA THR A 353 -11.91 -14.16 10.72
C THR A 353 -12.61 -12.83 10.51
N SER A 354 -11.88 -11.83 10.03
CA SER A 354 -12.42 -10.49 9.82
C SER A 354 -11.66 -9.72 8.75
N TYR A 355 -12.36 -8.89 7.97
CA TYR A 355 -11.73 -7.77 7.29
C TYR A 355 -11.32 -6.69 8.31
N PRO A 356 -10.35 -5.83 7.96
CA PRO A 356 -10.02 -4.61 8.69
C PRO A 356 -11.27 -3.83 9.08
N SER A 357 -11.43 -3.59 10.38
CA SER A 357 -12.55 -2.83 10.92
C SER A 357 -12.13 -2.07 12.18
N ASP A 358 -12.46 -0.79 12.23
CA ASP A 358 -12.32 0.07 13.41
C ASP A 358 -13.27 -0.29 14.55
N LYS A 359 -14.27 -1.14 14.28
CA LYS A 359 -15.27 -1.60 15.26
C LYS A 359 -14.89 -2.92 15.92
N PHE A 360 -13.80 -3.55 15.51
CA PHE A 360 -13.35 -4.79 16.12
C PHE A 360 -12.84 -4.52 17.55
N PRO A 361 -13.17 -5.37 18.56
CA PRO A 361 -12.77 -5.10 19.94
C PRO A 361 -11.26 -5.01 20.13
N VAL A 362 -10.83 -3.91 20.73
CA VAL A 362 -9.42 -3.58 20.97
C VAL A 362 -8.76 -4.59 21.90
N SER A 363 -9.46 -5.03 22.95
CA SER A 363 -8.93 -6.00 23.93
C SER A 363 -8.58 -7.35 23.28
N LEU A 364 -9.45 -7.86 22.40
CA LEU A 364 -9.25 -9.09 21.64
C LEU A 364 -8.08 -8.95 20.68
N LEU A 365 -7.93 -7.80 20.02
CA LEU A 365 -6.76 -7.53 19.20
C LEU A 365 -5.52 -7.49 20.08
N GLN A 366 -5.44 -6.65 21.10
CA GLN A 366 -4.23 -6.49 21.90
C GLN A 366 -3.69 -7.80 22.52
N ASN A 367 -4.58 -8.75 22.87
CA ASN A 367 -4.21 -10.03 23.50
C ASN A 367 -4.23 -11.24 22.55
N GLY A 368 -4.85 -11.11 21.38
CA GLY A 368 -4.92 -12.17 20.37
C GLY A 368 -3.66 -12.27 19.51
N VAL A 369 -3.43 -13.47 18.97
CA VAL A 369 -2.42 -13.71 17.94
C VAL A 369 -3.06 -13.39 16.59
N LYS A 370 -2.53 -12.41 15.86
CA LYS A 370 -3.07 -12.00 14.56
C LYS A 370 -2.22 -12.54 13.44
N MET A 371 -2.87 -12.81 12.31
CA MET A 371 -2.18 -13.24 11.10
C MET A 371 -2.92 -12.79 9.86
N THR A 372 -2.16 -12.46 8.81
CA THR A 372 -2.69 -12.17 7.49
C THR A 372 -2.46 -13.36 6.57
N ASN A 373 -3.48 -13.73 5.79
CA ASN A 373 -3.39 -14.78 4.77
C ASN A 373 -3.45 -14.13 3.38
N GLU A 374 -2.36 -13.48 2.99
CA GLU A 374 -2.25 -12.86 1.67
C GLU A 374 -1.41 -13.72 0.72
N PRO A 375 -1.74 -13.71 -0.59
CA PRO A 375 -0.84 -14.27 -1.59
C PRO A 375 0.51 -13.52 -1.52
N PRO A 376 1.64 -14.24 -1.62
CA PRO A 376 2.94 -13.61 -1.58
C PRO A 376 3.09 -12.69 -2.79
N THR A 377 3.65 -11.49 -2.60
CA THR A 377 3.79 -10.54 -3.70
C THR A 377 5.01 -10.81 -4.56
N GLY A 378 4.85 -10.58 -5.86
CA GLY A 378 5.91 -10.69 -6.85
C GLY A 378 5.63 -11.81 -7.83
N LEU A 379 5.98 -11.56 -9.10
CA LEU A 379 5.74 -12.50 -10.19
C LEU A 379 6.30 -13.90 -9.88
N GLN A 380 7.53 -13.96 -9.38
CA GLN A 380 8.19 -15.20 -8.99
C GLN A 380 7.45 -15.94 -7.86
N GLN A 381 7.10 -15.24 -6.78
CA GLN A 381 6.45 -15.84 -5.62
C GLN A 381 5.05 -16.37 -5.98
N ASN A 382 4.28 -15.63 -6.79
CA ASN A 382 2.99 -16.09 -7.30
C ASN A 382 3.12 -17.32 -8.20
N LEU A 383 4.11 -17.34 -9.09
CA LEU A 383 4.44 -18.49 -9.93
C LEU A 383 4.82 -19.71 -9.10
N LEU A 384 5.72 -19.53 -8.13
CA LEU A 384 6.20 -20.58 -7.26
C LEU A 384 5.06 -21.16 -6.42
N ARG A 385 4.19 -20.30 -5.88
CA ARG A 385 2.97 -20.71 -5.18
C ARG A 385 2.06 -21.54 -6.07
N SER A 386 1.79 -21.08 -7.30
CA SER A 386 0.92 -21.78 -8.25
C SER A 386 1.46 -23.19 -8.54
N TYR A 387 2.78 -23.32 -8.71
CA TYR A 387 3.44 -24.61 -8.94
C TYR A 387 3.51 -25.53 -7.72
N GLN A 388 3.69 -24.96 -6.52
CA GLN A 388 3.76 -25.71 -5.26
C GLN A 388 2.37 -26.03 -4.67
N SER A 389 1.31 -25.46 -5.24
CA SER A 389 -0.08 -25.73 -4.85
C SER A 389 -0.63 -26.99 -5.50
N ASP A 390 -1.59 -27.63 -4.83
CA ASP A 390 -2.39 -28.70 -5.45
C ASP A 390 -3.36 -28.08 -6.47
N PRO A 391 -3.56 -28.69 -7.65
CA PRO A 391 -3.10 -30.01 -8.05
C PRO A 391 -1.74 -30.04 -8.75
N VAL A 392 -1.09 -28.90 -9.03
CA VAL A 392 0.14 -28.86 -9.86
C VAL A 392 1.29 -29.65 -9.22
N LYS A 393 1.42 -29.59 -7.89
CA LYS A 393 2.43 -30.33 -7.13
C LYS A 393 2.19 -31.85 -7.11
N ASP A 394 0.95 -32.30 -7.32
CA ASP A 394 0.60 -33.72 -7.31
C ASP A 394 1.19 -34.39 -8.57
N PRO A 395 2.09 -35.38 -8.41
CA PRO A 395 2.67 -36.09 -9.56
C PRO A 395 1.60 -36.70 -10.46
N THR A 396 0.47 -37.15 -9.90
CA THR A 396 -0.61 -37.78 -10.68
C THR A 396 -1.28 -36.79 -11.63
N PHE A 397 -1.40 -35.53 -11.22
CA PHE A 397 -1.93 -34.48 -12.07
C PHE A 397 -0.88 -33.97 -13.06
N TYR A 398 0.35 -33.71 -12.60
CA TYR A 398 1.42 -33.19 -13.45
C TYR A 398 1.76 -34.13 -14.60
N GLU A 399 1.72 -35.45 -14.36
CA GLU A 399 1.96 -36.50 -15.36
C GLU A 399 0.66 -37.03 -16.01
N GLY A 400 -0.49 -36.39 -15.74
CA GLY A 400 -1.82 -36.86 -16.14
C GLY A 400 -2.18 -36.74 -17.62
N CYS A 401 -1.24 -36.35 -18.48
CA CYS A 401 -1.44 -36.17 -19.93
C CYS A 401 -0.47 -37.03 -20.77
N PRO A 402 -0.54 -38.38 -20.66
CA PRO A 402 0.47 -39.26 -21.25
C PRO A 402 0.58 -39.08 -22.76
N ARG A 403 1.83 -38.99 -23.26
CA ARG A 403 2.21 -38.73 -24.67
C ARG A 403 2.03 -37.29 -25.14
N LYS A 404 1.40 -36.43 -24.34
CA LYS A 404 1.23 -34.99 -24.60
C LYS A 404 1.83 -34.13 -23.50
N ASP A 405 2.69 -34.71 -22.69
CA ASP A 405 3.34 -34.10 -21.53
C ASP A 405 4.02 -32.76 -21.88
N ARG A 406 4.72 -32.71 -23.02
CA ARG A 406 5.36 -31.47 -23.49
C ARG A 406 4.36 -30.35 -23.80
N VAL A 407 3.23 -30.68 -24.41
CA VAL A 407 2.19 -29.70 -24.74
C VAL A 407 1.53 -29.20 -23.46
N PHE A 408 1.14 -30.13 -22.59
CA PHE A 408 0.48 -29.82 -21.32
C PHE A 408 1.37 -28.97 -20.41
N THR A 409 2.61 -29.40 -20.12
CA THR A 409 3.50 -28.67 -19.20
C THR A 409 3.84 -27.25 -19.66
N LYS A 410 3.99 -27.03 -20.98
CA LYS A 410 4.27 -25.70 -21.53
C LYS A 410 3.07 -24.76 -21.43
N LEU A 411 1.87 -25.25 -21.77
CA LEU A 411 0.63 -24.47 -21.63
C LEU A 411 0.24 -24.28 -20.17
N LEU A 412 0.51 -25.26 -19.31
CA LEU A 412 0.35 -25.15 -17.86
C LEU A 412 1.23 -24.03 -17.31
N TYR A 413 2.51 -23.99 -17.69
CA TYR A 413 3.40 -22.88 -17.33
C TYR A 413 2.88 -21.54 -17.84
N GLY A 414 2.38 -21.49 -19.08
CA GLY A 414 1.73 -20.30 -19.65
C GLY A 414 0.55 -19.80 -18.81
N ILE A 415 -0.38 -20.68 -18.43
CA ILE A 415 -1.54 -20.32 -17.60
C ILE A 415 -1.11 -19.91 -16.18
N CYS A 416 -0.13 -20.59 -15.57
CA CYS A 416 0.43 -20.19 -14.28
C CYS A 416 1.05 -18.78 -14.35
N PHE A 417 1.79 -18.50 -15.42
CA PHE A 417 2.42 -17.20 -15.64
C PHE A 417 1.38 -16.10 -15.89
N PHE A 418 0.39 -16.38 -16.73
CA PHE A 418 -0.77 -15.52 -16.92
C PHE A 418 -1.45 -15.17 -15.59
N HIS A 419 -1.74 -16.18 -14.76
CA HIS A 419 -2.36 -15.99 -13.45
C HIS A 419 -1.54 -15.03 -12.58
N ALA A 420 -0.22 -15.27 -12.49
CA ALA A 420 0.70 -14.43 -11.73
C ALA A 420 0.76 -12.99 -12.28
N VAL A 421 0.81 -12.80 -13.60
CA VAL A 421 0.81 -11.47 -14.24
C VAL A 421 -0.48 -10.72 -13.97
N VAL A 422 -1.63 -11.37 -14.11
CA VAL A 422 -2.94 -10.75 -13.90
C VAL A 422 -3.15 -10.33 -12.44
N GLN A 423 -2.64 -11.12 -11.49
CA GLN A 423 -2.60 -10.76 -10.07
C GLN A 423 -1.67 -9.57 -9.79
N GLU A 424 -0.44 -9.59 -10.31
CA GLU A 424 0.55 -8.53 -10.11
C GLU A 424 0.13 -7.22 -10.79
N ARG A 425 -0.60 -7.30 -11.91
CA ARG A 425 -1.09 -6.14 -12.66
C ARG A 425 -2.03 -5.26 -11.82
N LYS A 426 -2.71 -5.81 -10.81
CA LYS A 426 -3.54 -5.05 -9.86
C LYS A 426 -2.77 -3.96 -9.12
N LYS A 427 -1.44 -4.12 -8.95
CA LYS A 427 -0.59 -3.15 -8.25
C LYS A 427 -0.41 -1.84 -8.99
N PHE A 428 -0.73 -1.79 -10.28
CA PHE A 428 -0.56 -0.60 -11.12
C PHE A 428 -1.80 0.30 -11.14
N GLY A 429 -2.79 0.04 -10.28
CA GLY A 429 -4.03 0.82 -10.20
C GLY A 429 -4.73 0.86 -11.56
N SER A 430 -5.21 2.03 -11.96
CA SER A 430 -5.94 2.25 -13.22
C SER A 430 -5.13 2.00 -14.50
N ILE A 431 -3.80 1.98 -14.43
CA ILE A 431 -2.95 1.58 -15.58
C ILE A 431 -2.96 0.05 -15.75
N GLY A 432 -3.10 -0.67 -14.64
CA GLY A 432 -3.22 -2.11 -14.64
C GLY A 432 -4.61 -2.56 -15.05
N TRP A 433 -5.61 -2.16 -14.27
CA TRP A 433 -7.03 -2.45 -14.46
C TRP A 433 -7.85 -1.22 -14.08
N ASN A 434 -8.87 -0.87 -14.87
CA ASN A 434 -9.77 0.23 -14.53
C ASN A 434 -10.50 -0.03 -13.20
N ILE A 435 -10.89 -1.28 -12.96
CA ILE A 435 -11.54 -1.75 -11.73
C ILE A 435 -10.69 -2.83 -11.06
N PRO A 436 -10.48 -2.79 -9.73
CA PRO A 436 -9.64 -3.75 -9.02
C PRO A 436 -10.35 -5.11 -8.83
N TYR A 437 -10.28 -6.00 -9.83
CA TYR A 437 -10.90 -7.32 -9.77
C TYR A 437 -10.19 -8.29 -8.81
N GLY A 438 -10.95 -9.18 -8.18
CA GLY A 438 -10.45 -10.28 -7.33
C GLY A 438 -10.27 -11.59 -8.08
N PHE A 439 -9.19 -11.74 -8.87
CA PHE A 439 -8.79 -13.04 -9.45
C PHE A 439 -8.27 -14.00 -8.37
N ASN A 440 -8.89 -15.17 -8.25
CA ASN A 440 -8.70 -16.12 -7.16
C ASN A 440 -8.07 -17.44 -7.63
N GLU A 441 -7.57 -18.22 -6.67
CA GLU A 441 -7.05 -19.58 -6.90
C GLU A 441 -8.11 -20.52 -7.50
N SER A 442 -9.39 -20.29 -7.22
CA SER A 442 -10.48 -21.07 -7.81
C SER A 442 -10.49 -20.98 -9.35
N ASP A 443 -10.26 -19.77 -9.87
CA ASP A 443 -10.30 -19.48 -11.30
C ASP A 443 -9.08 -20.10 -12.00
N PHE A 444 -7.94 -20.10 -11.31
CA PHE A 444 -6.74 -20.82 -11.73
C PHE A 444 -6.95 -22.33 -11.75
N HIS A 445 -7.43 -22.92 -10.64
CA HIS A 445 -7.64 -24.36 -10.50
C HIS A 445 -8.59 -24.93 -11.55
N ILE A 446 -9.70 -24.25 -11.84
CA ILE A 446 -10.63 -24.72 -12.88
C ILE A 446 -9.99 -24.64 -14.27
N SER A 447 -9.23 -23.57 -14.55
CA SER A 447 -8.57 -23.37 -15.85
C SER A 447 -7.52 -24.45 -16.14
N ILE A 448 -6.69 -24.83 -15.17
CA ILE A 448 -5.69 -25.89 -15.36
C ILE A 448 -6.30 -27.29 -15.44
N LYS A 449 -7.42 -27.55 -14.74
CA LYS A 449 -8.16 -28.81 -14.86
C LYS A 449 -8.82 -28.94 -16.23
N GLN A 450 -9.46 -27.86 -16.70
CA GLN A 450 -10.03 -27.81 -18.05
C GLN A 450 -8.95 -27.98 -19.11
N LEU A 451 -7.78 -27.34 -18.96
CA LEU A 451 -6.63 -27.54 -19.84
C LEU A 451 -6.25 -29.03 -19.95
N GLN A 452 -6.13 -29.72 -18.82
CA GLN A 452 -5.82 -31.15 -18.78
C GLN A 452 -6.89 -31.98 -19.50
N MET A 453 -8.17 -31.71 -19.24
CA MET A 453 -9.30 -32.37 -19.90
C MET A 453 -9.23 -32.21 -21.41
N PHE A 454 -9.08 -30.98 -21.92
CA PHE A 454 -9.03 -30.71 -23.36
C PHE A 454 -7.85 -31.40 -24.07
N ILE A 455 -6.67 -31.40 -23.44
CA ILE A 455 -5.48 -32.04 -24.03
C ILE A 455 -5.66 -33.56 -24.12
N ASN A 456 -6.32 -34.17 -23.13
CA ASN A 456 -6.59 -35.60 -23.11
C ASN A 456 -7.71 -36.02 -24.08
N GLU A 457 -8.77 -35.22 -24.21
CA GLU A 457 -9.94 -35.56 -25.03
C GLU A 457 -9.74 -35.27 -26.54
N SER A 458 -9.05 -34.19 -26.88
CA SER A 458 -8.91 -33.74 -28.26
C SER A 458 -7.66 -34.33 -28.91
N ALA A 459 -7.67 -34.61 -30.23
CA ALA A 459 -6.45 -35.02 -30.94
C ALA A 459 -5.44 -33.85 -31.04
N ASP A 460 -5.93 -32.73 -31.57
CA ASP A 460 -5.22 -31.45 -31.67
C ASP A 460 -5.54 -30.55 -30.46
N VAL A 461 -4.73 -29.52 -30.23
CA VAL A 461 -4.94 -28.57 -29.11
C VAL A 461 -6.02 -27.56 -29.49
N PRO A 462 -7.16 -27.50 -28.78
CA PRO A 462 -8.24 -26.57 -29.11
C PRO A 462 -7.97 -25.18 -28.52
N TYR A 463 -7.05 -24.42 -29.10
CA TYR A 463 -6.62 -23.11 -28.58
C TYR A 463 -7.80 -22.13 -28.40
N GLU A 464 -8.69 -22.01 -29.39
CA GLU A 464 -9.85 -21.11 -29.29
C GLU A 464 -10.76 -21.45 -28.10
N ALA A 465 -10.99 -22.74 -27.84
CA ALA A 465 -11.81 -23.17 -26.70
C ALA A 465 -11.12 -22.89 -25.36
N ILE A 466 -9.80 -23.14 -25.28
CA ILE A 466 -9.01 -22.86 -24.07
C ILE A 466 -8.97 -21.35 -23.79
N LEU A 467 -8.75 -20.53 -24.82
CA LEU A 467 -8.74 -19.07 -24.73
C LEU A 467 -10.11 -18.53 -24.31
N TYR A 468 -11.19 -19.02 -24.92
CA TYR A 468 -12.54 -18.59 -24.59
C TYR A 468 -12.92 -18.96 -23.14
N LEU A 469 -12.70 -20.21 -22.72
CA LEU A 469 -13.06 -20.64 -21.37
C LEU A 469 -12.21 -19.96 -20.31
N THR A 470 -10.91 -19.80 -20.54
CA THR A 470 -10.02 -19.14 -19.57
C THR A 470 -10.28 -17.64 -19.54
N GLY A 471 -10.32 -16.99 -20.70
CA GLY A 471 -10.42 -15.53 -20.86
C GLY A 471 -11.82 -14.98 -20.63
N GLU A 472 -12.85 -15.56 -21.26
CA GLU A 472 -14.23 -15.02 -21.20
C GLU A 472 -15.05 -15.61 -20.04
N CYS A 473 -14.90 -16.91 -19.75
CA CYS A 473 -15.73 -17.57 -18.74
C CYS A 473 -15.11 -17.52 -17.34
N ASN A 474 -13.90 -18.08 -17.16
CA ASN A 474 -13.29 -18.25 -15.84
C ASN A 474 -12.83 -16.91 -15.26
N TYR A 475 -11.95 -16.18 -15.97
CA TYR A 475 -11.46 -14.87 -15.53
C TYR A 475 -12.40 -13.75 -15.96
N GLY A 476 -12.89 -13.78 -17.21
CA GLY A 476 -13.80 -12.78 -17.77
C GLY A 476 -15.16 -12.71 -17.09
N GLY A 477 -15.62 -13.79 -16.43
CA GLY A 477 -16.81 -13.76 -15.59
C GLY A 477 -16.73 -12.77 -14.41
N ARG A 478 -15.51 -12.37 -14.02
CA ARG A 478 -15.28 -11.35 -12.97
C ARG A 478 -15.11 -9.94 -13.51
N VAL A 479 -14.82 -9.80 -14.80
CA VAL A 479 -14.46 -8.53 -15.42
C VAL A 479 -15.71 -7.85 -15.96
N THR A 480 -16.02 -6.67 -15.42
CA THR A 480 -17.24 -5.92 -15.74
C THR A 480 -17.02 -4.84 -16.81
N ASP A 481 -15.80 -4.32 -16.93
CA ASP A 481 -15.45 -3.31 -17.93
C ASP A 481 -14.98 -3.96 -19.25
N ASP A 482 -15.48 -3.46 -20.39
CA ASP A 482 -15.17 -4.03 -21.71
C ASP A 482 -13.72 -3.81 -22.13
N TRP A 483 -13.10 -2.71 -21.72
CA TRP A 483 -11.69 -2.42 -22.02
C TRP A 483 -10.76 -3.31 -21.19
N ASP A 484 -11.08 -3.50 -19.91
CA ASP A 484 -10.40 -4.48 -19.07
C ASP A 484 -10.57 -5.90 -19.62
N ARG A 485 -11.77 -6.27 -20.08
CA ARG A 485 -12.02 -7.61 -20.68
C ARG A 485 -11.16 -7.82 -21.92
N ARG A 486 -11.10 -6.84 -22.82
CA ARG A 486 -10.21 -6.87 -23.98
C ARG A 486 -8.74 -7.03 -23.55
N THR A 487 -8.32 -6.27 -22.55
CA THR A 487 -6.94 -6.34 -22.04
C THR A 487 -6.61 -7.72 -21.48
N LEU A 488 -7.52 -8.31 -20.71
CA LEU A 488 -7.39 -9.66 -20.16
C LEU A 488 -7.21 -10.71 -21.28
N THR A 489 -8.09 -10.68 -22.28
CA THR A 489 -8.06 -11.64 -23.39
C THR A 489 -6.80 -11.48 -24.24
N THR A 490 -6.38 -10.24 -24.54
CA THR A 490 -5.13 -9.99 -25.26
C THR A 490 -3.90 -10.46 -24.49
N ILE A 491 -3.86 -10.26 -23.16
CA ILE A 491 -2.75 -10.78 -22.34
C ILE A 491 -2.72 -12.31 -22.38
N LEU A 492 -3.87 -12.97 -22.31
CA LEU A 492 -3.95 -14.44 -22.34
C LEU A 492 -3.41 -15.04 -23.64
N GLU A 493 -3.63 -14.37 -24.78
CA GLU A 493 -3.14 -14.80 -26.10
C GLU A 493 -1.61 -14.92 -26.17
N ASP A 494 -0.87 -14.10 -25.41
CA ASP A 494 0.60 -14.19 -25.32
C ASP A 494 1.06 -15.46 -24.57
N PHE A 495 0.23 -15.99 -23.66
CA PHE A 495 0.57 -17.15 -22.84
C PHE A 495 0.04 -18.47 -23.38
N VAL A 496 -1.05 -18.43 -24.17
CA VAL A 496 -1.72 -19.60 -24.72
C VAL A 496 -1.83 -19.45 -26.23
N ASN A 497 -0.83 -19.96 -26.94
CA ASN A 497 -0.81 -19.98 -28.40
C ASN A 497 0.06 -21.14 -28.92
N GLU A 498 0.03 -21.36 -30.24
CA GLU A 498 0.79 -22.44 -30.89
C GLU A 498 2.31 -22.25 -30.75
N GLN A 499 2.80 -21.00 -30.70
CA GLN A 499 4.23 -20.70 -30.62
C GLN A 499 4.82 -21.11 -29.27
N VAL A 500 4.07 -21.01 -28.18
CA VAL A 500 4.47 -21.48 -26.84
C VAL A 500 4.84 -22.97 -26.87
N VAL A 501 4.07 -23.78 -27.62
CA VAL A 501 4.29 -25.23 -27.73
C VAL A 501 5.42 -25.54 -28.71
N THR A 502 5.36 -24.97 -29.91
CA THR A 502 6.24 -25.30 -31.04
C THR A 502 7.63 -24.71 -30.92
N SER A 503 7.75 -23.45 -30.46
CA SER A 503 9.02 -22.76 -30.36
C SER A 503 9.82 -23.21 -29.12
N PRO A 504 11.11 -23.57 -29.28
CA PRO A 504 11.98 -23.92 -28.15
C PRO A 504 12.55 -22.69 -27.42
N SER A 505 12.44 -21.49 -27.99
CA SER A 505 12.97 -20.23 -27.44
C SER A 505 11.88 -19.15 -27.36
N TYR A 506 10.63 -19.55 -27.12
CA TYR A 506 9.55 -18.61 -26.91
C TYR A 506 9.80 -17.82 -25.61
N LEU A 507 9.69 -16.49 -25.70
CA LEU A 507 9.86 -15.56 -24.60
C LEU A 507 8.51 -14.89 -24.34
N PHE A 508 8.01 -14.98 -23.11
CA PHE A 508 6.81 -14.22 -22.72
C PHE A 508 7.11 -12.72 -22.60
N CYS A 509 8.37 -12.36 -22.39
CA CYS A 509 8.82 -10.98 -22.35
C CYS A 509 10.22 -10.84 -22.98
N HIS A 510 10.40 -9.83 -23.83
CA HIS A 510 11.67 -9.57 -24.51
C HIS A 510 12.72 -8.83 -23.64
N VAL A 511 12.37 -8.47 -22.40
CA VAL A 511 13.26 -7.75 -21.49
C VAL A 511 14.47 -8.60 -21.09
N ALA A 512 14.27 -9.90 -20.87
CA ALA A 512 15.33 -10.83 -20.50
C ALA A 512 14.99 -12.27 -20.86
N GLU A 513 16.00 -13.09 -21.16
CA GLU A 513 15.84 -14.51 -21.53
C GLU A 513 15.21 -15.37 -20.42
N VAL A 514 15.31 -14.92 -19.16
CA VAL A 514 14.75 -15.62 -17.99
C VAL A 514 13.22 -15.75 -18.06
N TYR A 515 12.54 -14.85 -18.80
CA TYR A 515 11.09 -14.90 -19.03
C TYR A 515 10.67 -15.90 -20.11
N GLY A 516 11.57 -16.77 -20.56
CA GLY A 516 11.28 -17.88 -21.47
C GLY A 516 10.80 -19.16 -20.78
N LEU A 517 10.56 -20.19 -21.60
CA LEU A 517 10.24 -21.54 -21.14
C LEU A 517 11.49 -22.41 -20.96
N PRO A 518 11.55 -23.26 -19.92
CA PRO A 518 12.56 -24.31 -19.81
C PRO A 518 12.50 -25.29 -20.98
N ARG A 519 13.67 -25.83 -21.38
CA ARG A 519 13.75 -26.85 -22.44
C ARG A 519 13.27 -28.23 -22.01
N LYS A 520 13.43 -28.55 -20.72
CA LYS A 520 13.02 -29.83 -20.13
C LYS A 520 11.65 -29.68 -19.48
N THR A 521 10.87 -30.77 -19.48
CA THR A 521 9.49 -30.80 -19.01
C THR A 521 9.34 -31.28 -17.55
N GLU A 522 10.45 -31.67 -16.92
CA GLU A 522 10.48 -32.14 -15.53
C GLU A 522 10.04 -31.05 -14.55
N TYR A 523 9.19 -31.40 -13.59
CA TYR A 523 8.67 -30.46 -12.57
C TYR A 523 9.78 -29.69 -11.85
N GLN A 524 10.84 -30.39 -11.43
CA GLN A 524 11.96 -29.78 -10.70
C GLN A 524 12.69 -28.71 -11.51
N VAL A 525 12.75 -28.86 -12.84
CA VAL A 525 13.39 -27.89 -13.72
C VAL A 525 12.57 -26.60 -13.81
N TYR A 526 11.23 -26.69 -13.83
CA TYR A 526 10.37 -25.52 -13.77
C TYR A 526 10.53 -24.78 -12.44
N ILE A 527 10.60 -25.48 -11.30
CA ILE A 527 10.85 -24.86 -10.00
C ILE A 527 12.18 -24.11 -9.98
N GLN A 528 13.27 -24.76 -10.43
CA GLN A 528 14.58 -24.12 -10.52
C GLN A 528 14.58 -22.92 -11.46
N HIS A 529 13.85 -22.98 -12.57
CA HIS A 529 13.71 -21.86 -13.50
C HIS A 529 12.97 -20.69 -12.88
N ILE A 530 11.89 -20.95 -12.13
CA ILE A 530 11.14 -19.93 -11.39
C ILE A 530 12.05 -19.28 -10.32
N GLU A 531 12.87 -20.05 -9.61
CA GLU A 531 13.82 -19.54 -8.61
C GLU A 531 14.85 -18.55 -9.20
N VAL A 532 15.18 -18.66 -10.49
CA VAL A 532 16.13 -17.78 -11.19
C VAL A 532 15.50 -16.46 -11.66
N LEU A 533 14.16 -16.31 -11.64
CA LEU A 533 13.47 -15.06 -12.01
C LEU A 533 13.72 -13.87 -11.04
N TYR A 534 14.59 -14.02 -10.03
CA TYR A 534 14.66 -13.16 -8.85
C TYR A 534 15.13 -11.71 -9.05
N THR A 535 15.65 -11.31 -10.21
CA THR A 535 16.17 -9.95 -10.36
C THR A 535 15.14 -9.01 -11.01
N LEU A 536 14.67 -8.05 -10.21
CA LEU A 536 14.00 -6.79 -10.60
C LEU A 536 12.46 -6.79 -10.56
N TRP A 537 11.87 -6.72 -9.36
CA TRP A 537 10.72 -5.84 -9.14
C TRP A 537 10.40 -5.63 -7.66
N GLY A 538 10.80 -4.47 -7.13
CA GLY A 538 10.34 -3.97 -5.83
C GLY A 538 8.92 -3.41 -5.94
N ALA A 539 8.02 -3.89 -5.08
CA ALA A 539 6.62 -3.54 -5.02
C ALA A 539 6.40 -2.03 -4.82
N ARG A 540 5.42 -1.43 -5.50
CA ARG A 540 4.93 -0.07 -5.22
C ARG A 540 3.98 -0.10 -4.03
N CYS A 541 4.31 0.63 -2.97
CA CYS A 541 3.38 1.00 -1.89
C CYS A 541 3.28 2.54 -1.82
N PRO A 542 2.07 3.12 -1.79
CA PRO A 542 1.90 4.54 -1.53
C PRO A 542 2.14 4.83 -0.05
N LEU A 543 3.20 5.59 0.23
CA LEU A 543 3.46 6.17 1.56
C LEU A 543 2.40 7.24 1.84
N GLY A 544 1.40 6.90 2.65
CA GLY A 544 0.48 7.86 3.26
C GLY A 544 1.11 8.40 4.54
N GLY A 545 1.50 9.67 4.55
CA GLY A 545 2.01 10.34 5.74
C GLY A 545 0.90 10.56 6.77
N ALA A 546 1.06 9.99 7.96
CA ALA A 546 0.31 10.36 9.14
C ALA A 546 1.02 11.54 9.82
N GLY A 547 0.30 12.66 9.95
CA GLY A 547 0.79 13.86 10.64
C GLY A 547 0.56 13.78 12.15
N GLU A 548 1.64 13.96 12.90
CA GLU A 548 1.66 14.08 14.36
C GLU A 548 1.23 15.50 14.78
N LYS A 549 0.35 15.62 15.78
CA LYS A 549 -0.16 16.90 16.31
C LYS A 549 0.86 17.52 17.26
N GLY A 550 1.47 18.64 16.87
CA GLY A 550 2.29 19.40 17.82
C GLY A 550 3.16 20.55 17.28
N ALA A 551 2.74 21.27 16.23
CA ALA A 551 3.37 22.55 15.82
C ALA A 551 2.49 23.35 14.83
N GLY A 552 1.16 23.14 14.86
CA GLY A 552 0.28 23.43 13.72
C GLY A 552 -0.17 24.87 13.54
N ASP A 553 -0.32 25.65 14.62
CA ASP A 553 -1.16 26.86 14.54
C ASP A 553 -0.51 28.01 13.76
N SER A 554 0.81 28.21 13.88
CA SER A 554 1.53 29.24 13.10
C SER A 554 1.63 28.85 11.62
N LEU A 555 1.97 27.58 11.33
CA LEU A 555 2.05 27.06 9.97
C LEU A 555 0.69 27.09 9.27
N LEU A 556 -0.39 26.80 10.00
CA LEU A 556 -1.75 26.81 9.48
C LEU A 556 -2.19 28.23 9.11
N SER A 557 -1.79 29.24 9.90
CA SER A 557 -2.04 30.65 9.56
C SER A 557 -1.32 31.04 8.27
N ASP A 558 -0.05 30.69 8.13
CA ASP A 558 0.75 31.00 6.94
C ASP A 558 0.15 30.38 5.66
N ILE A 559 -0.26 29.11 5.73
CA ILE A 559 -0.92 28.41 4.61
C ILE A 559 -2.25 29.08 4.26
N THR A 560 -3.03 29.46 5.27
CA THR A 560 -4.36 30.06 5.09
C THR A 560 -4.26 31.43 4.45
N ASP A 561 -3.34 32.27 4.93
CA ASP A 561 -3.13 33.62 4.40
C ASP A 561 -2.55 33.61 2.98
N ASP A 562 -1.64 32.68 2.67
CA ASP A 562 -1.11 32.53 1.30
C ASP A 562 -2.22 32.19 0.31
N ILE A 563 -3.05 31.18 0.60
CA ILE A 563 -4.15 30.79 -0.29
C ILE A 563 -5.16 31.94 -0.44
N LEU A 564 -5.55 32.60 0.65
CA LEU A 564 -6.50 33.72 0.61
C LEU A 564 -5.97 34.89 -0.23
N SER A 565 -4.67 35.18 -0.17
CA SER A 565 -4.05 36.27 -0.94
C SER A 565 -4.09 36.04 -2.46
N LYS A 566 -4.11 34.77 -2.90
CA LYS A 566 -4.04 34.35 -4.31
C LYS A 566 -5.41 34.20 -4.97
N LEU A 567 -6.51 34.15 -4.19
CA LEU A 567 -7.86 33.91 -4.73
C LEU A 567 -8.44 35.15 -5.44
N PRO A 568 -8.79 35.07 -6.73
CA PRO A 568 -9.45 36.16 -7.44
C PRO A 568 -10.87 36.40 -6.91
N LEU A 569 -11.44 37.56 -7.24
CA LEU A 569 -12.84 37.87 -6.95
C LEU A 569 -13.79 36.94 -7.71
N ASN A 570 -15.00 36.76 -7.19
CA ASN A 570 -16.05 36.01 -7.89
C ASN A 570 -16.35 36.68 -9.25
N TYR A 571 -16.70 35.87 -10.25
CA TYR A 571 -17.19 36.39 -11.52
C TYR A 571 -18.57 37.04 -11.34
N ASP A 572 -18.80 38.16 -12.04
CA ASP A 572 -20.12 38.76 -12.12
C ASP A 572 -21.00 37.95 -13.09
N LEU A 573 -21.97 37.22 -12.53
CA LEU A 573 -22.88 36.38 -13.30
C LEU A 573 -23.93 37.21 -14.05
N GLU A 574 -24.33 38.38 -13.53
CA GLU A 574 -25.33 39.23 -14.17
C GLU A 574 -24.75 39.87 -15.44
N GLU A 575 -23.51 40.35 -15.37
CA GLU A 575 -22.77 40.85 -16.53
C GLU A 575 -22.54 39.73 -17.57
N ALA A 576 -22.19 38.53 -17.13
CA ALA A 576 -21.97 37.38 -18.01
C ALA A 576 -23.26 36.95 -18.72
N MET A 577 -24.40 36.91 -18.02
CA MET A 577 -25.70 36.57 -18.62
C MET A 577 -26.18 37.63 -19.63
N CYS A 578 -25.86 38.91 -19.39
CA CYS A 578 -26.17 39.98 -20.33
C CYS A 578 -25.27 39.92 -21.58
N SER A 579 -24.00 39.56 -21.41
CA SER A 579 -23.00 39.47 -22.49
C SER A 579 -23.17 38.21 -23.34
N TYR A 580 -23.64 37.12 -22.73
CA TYR A 580 -23.79 35.80 -23.36
C TYR A 580 -25.20 35.25 -23.10
N PRO A 581 -26.23 35.74 -23.84
CA PRO A 581 -27.60 35.32 -23.64
C PRO A 581 -27.80 33.86 -24.04
N THR A 582 -28.71 33.18 -23.35
CA THR A 582 -29.12 31.81 -23.67
C THR A 582 -29.77 31.76 -25.06
N SER A 583 -29.03 31.27 -26.04
CA SER A 583 -29.52 31.08 -27.41
C SER A 583 -29.35 29.63 -27.84
N TYR A 584 -30.33 29.12 -28.59
CA TYR A 584 -30.27 27.79 -29.19
C TYR A 584 -29.19 27.67 -30.28
N SER A 585 -28.81 28.79 -30.91
CA SER A 585 -27.76 28.84 -31.93
C SER A 585 -26.34 28.88 -31.35
N GLU A 586 -26.20 29.25 -30.08
CA GLU A 586 -24.92 29.45 -29.40
C GLU A 586 -24.99 28.83 -27.99
N SER A 587 -25.10 27.52 -27.95
CA SER A 587 -25.27 26.73 -26.73
C SER A 587 -24.09 26.86 -25.75
N MET A 588 -22.88 27.10 -26.27
CA MET A 588 -21.66 27.37 -25.52
C MET A 588 -21.77 28.55 -24.55
N ASN A 589 -22.60 29.56 -24.85
CA ASN A 589 -22.87 30.68 -23.96
C ASN A 589 -23.51 30.20 -22.64
N THR A 590 -24.40 29.22 -22.74
CA THR A 590 -25.09 28.63 -21.58
C THR A 590 -24.12 27.79 -20.74
N VAL A 591 -23.26 27.01 -21.39
CA VAL A 591 -22.23 26.20 -20.73
C VAL A 591 -21.25 27.10 -19.96
N LEU A 592 -20.79 28.20 -20.57
CA LEU A 592 -19.88 29.14 -19.91
C LEU A 592 -20.48 29.73 -18.64
N VAL A 593 -21.71 30.25 -18.71
CA VAL A 593 -22.38 30.85 -17.54
C VAL A 593 -22.60 29.81 -16.43
N GLN A 594 -22.94 28.57 -16.77
CA GLN A 594 -23.10 27.49 -15.80
C GLN A 594 -21.78 27.09 -15.14
N GLU A 595 -20.69 26.99 -15.92
CA GLU A 595 -19.36 26.73 -15.38
C GLU A 595 -18.88 27.89 -14.50
N MET A 596 -19.12 29.15 -14.89
CA MET A 596 -18.84 30.33 -14.06
C MET A 596 -19.55 30.27 -12.70
N ASP A 597 -20.85 29.94 -12.67
CA ASP A 597 -21.61 29.76 -11.43
C ASP A 597 -21.01 28.62 -10.58
N ARG A 598 -20.68 27.49 -11.20
CA ARG A 598 -20.08 26.35 -10.51
C ARG A 598 -18.72 26.69 -9.87
N PHE A 599 -17.83 27.37 -10.60
CA PHE A 599 -16.54 27.81 -10.07
C PHE A 599 -16.70 28.90 -9.00
N ASN A 600 -17.67 29.80 -9.12
CA ASN A 600 -18.02 30.79 -8.09
C ASN A 600 -18.47 30.13 -6.78
N ARG A 601 -19.32 29.10 -6.85
CA ARG A 601 -19.75 28.32 -5.67
C ARG A 601 -18.57 27.69 -4.95
N LEU A 602 -17.64 27.09 -5.70
CA LEU A 602 -16.42 26.52 -5.13
C LEU A 602 -15.52 27.60 -4.51
N LEU A 603 -15.30 28.72 -5.21
CA LEU A 603 -14.46 29.82 -4.74
C LEU A 603 -15.02 30.44 -3.46
N SER A 604 -16.34 30.59 -3.36
CA SER A 604 -17.02 31.07 -2.15
C SER A 604 -16.86 30.12 -0.97
N VAL A 605 -16.96 28.80 -1.18
CA VAL A 605 -16.73 27.79 -0.13
C VAL A 605 -15.29 27.82 0.35
N ILE A 606 -14.30 27.87 -0.55
CA ILE A 606 -12.88 27.94 -0.17
C ILE A 606 -12.62 29.21 0.64
N ARG A 607 -13.06 30.38 0.15
CA ARG A 607 -12.85 31.67 0.81
C ARG A 607 -13.48 31.71 2.21
N SER A 608 -14.76 31.37 2.33
CA SER A 608 -15.48 31.41 3.61
C SER A 608 -14.91 30.44 4.64
N THR A 609 -14.49 29.25 4.22
CA THR A 609 -13.93 28.24 5.13
C THR A 609 -12.54 28.61 5.63
N LEU A 610 -11.68 29.20 4.77
CA LEU A 610 -10.37 29.73 5.16
C LEU A 610 -10.48 30.96 6.08
N GLU A 611 -11.39 31.90 5.79
CA GLU A 611 -11.65 33.05 6.67
C GLU A 611 -12.17 32.62 8.04
N THR A 612 -13.05 31.62 8.08
CA THR A 612 -13.57 31.07 9.35
C THR A 612 -12.47 30.34 10.12
N LEU A 613 -11.61 29.58 9.43
CA LEU A 613 -10.48 28.91 10.03
C LEU A 613 -9.47 29.89 10.63
N ARG A 614 -9.12 30.95 9.89
CA ARG A 614 -8.25 32.02 10.39
C ARG A 614 -8.79 32.63 11.68
N ARG A 615 -10.08 32.97 11.70
CA ARG A 615 -10.74 33.49 12.91
C ARG A 615 -10.78 32.48 14.06
N ALA A 616 -10.84 31.18 13.76
CA ALA A 616 -10.79 30.14 14.77
C ALA A 616 -9.37 29.99 15.38
N VAL A 617 -8.33 30.08 14.55
CA VAL A 617 -6.92 30.10 14.99
C VAL A 617 -6.63 31.33 15.86
N ASP A 618 -7.18 32.48 15.49
CA ASP A 618 -7.10 33.73 16.29
C ASP A 618 -7.94 33.69 17.58
N GLY A 619 -8.66 32.59 17.85
CA GLY A 619 -9.51 32.43 19.03
C GLY A 619 -10.82 33.23 19.01
N LEU A 620 -11.20 33.80 17.86
CA LEU A 620 -12.41 34.59 17.66
C LEU A 620 -13.65 33.74 17.33
N VAL A 621 -13.45 32.50 16.90
CA VAL A 621 -14.48 31.52 16.54
C VAL A 621 -14.16 30.18 17.20
N VAL A 622 -15.19 29.45 17.65
CA VAL A 622 -15.01 28.12 18.23
C VAL A 622 -14.61 27.12 17.15
N MET A 623 -13.56 26.35 17.39
CA MET A 623 -13.09 25.28 16.52
C MET A 623 -14.16 24.17 16.46
N SER A 624 -14.82 24.00 15.31
CA SER A 624 -15.80 22.94 15.09
C SER A 624 -15.13 21.67 14.57
N PRO A 625 -15.75 20.48 14.67
CA PRO A 625 -15.19 19.24 14.12
C PRO A 625 -14.88 19.32 12.62
N GLU A 626 -15.68 20.10 11.87
CA GLU A 626 -15.44 20.33 10.44
C GLU A 626 -14.20 21.21 10.20
N LEU A 627 -13.98 22.22 11.04
CA LEU A 627 -12.79 23.09 10.98
C LEU A 627 -11.53 22.35 11.43
N GLU A 628 -11.63 21.44 12.41
CA GLU A 628 -10.52 20.56 12.79
C GLU A 628 -10.14 19.62 11.66
N ALA A 629 -11.12 19.03 10.97
CA ALA A 629 -10.87 18.18 9.81
C ALA A 629 -10.27 18.96 8.64
N LEU A 630 -10.70 20.21 8.43
CA LEU A 630 -10.13 21.15 7.47
C LEU A 630 -8.66 21.43 7.82
N ALA A 631 -8.37 21.85 9.06
CA ALA A 631 -7.03 22.13 9.54
C ALA A 631 -6.10 20.93 9.40
N GLY A 632 -6.56 19.75 9.81
CA GLY A 632 -5.80 18.50 9.65
C GLY A 632 -5.51 18.18 8.18
N SER A 633 -6.45 18.42 7.27
CA SER A 633 -6.24 18.21 5.83
C SER A 633 -5.20 19.17 5.26
N LEU A 634 -5.24 20.45 5.67
CA LEU A 634 -4.28 21.47 5.23
C LEU A 634 -2.85 21.15 5.68
N LEU A 635 -2.68 20.75 6.94
CA LEU A 635 -1.38 20.37 7.50
C LEU A 635 -0.76 19.14 6.81
N VAL A 636 -1.60 18.23 6.29
CA VAL A 636 -1.17 17.01 5.59
C VAL A 636 -1.13 17.20 4.06
N ASN A 637 -1.22 18.44 3.56
CA ASN A 637 -1.19 18.78 2.13
C ASN A 637 -2.27 18.03 1.31
N LYS A 638 -3.45 17.80 1.91
CA LYS A 638 -4.60 17.10 1.31
C LYS A 638 -5.74 18.08 1.05
N VAL A 639 -6.45 17.90 -0.06
CA VAL A 639 -7.65 18.69 -0.37
C VAL A 639 -8.76 18.33 0.64
N PRO A 640 -9.32 19.31 1.37
CA PRO A 640 -10.41 19.09 2.31
C PRO A 640 -11.65 18.47 1.64
N THR A 641 -12.33 17.56 2.33
CA THR A 641 -13.53 16.87 1.83
C THR A 641 -14.66 17.84 1.47
N MET A 642 -14.77 18.95 2.21
CA MET A 642 -15.75 20.01 1.96
C MET A 642 -15.53 20.70 0.61
N TRP A 643 -14.27 20.88 0.20
CA TRP A 643 -13.92 21.46 -1.09
C TRP A 643 -14.12 20.42 -2.19
N ALA A 644 -13.69 19.18 -1.96
CA ALA A 644 -13.85 18.08 -2.91
C ALA A 644 -15.32 17.82 -3.29
N ALA A 645 -16.26 17.96 -2.35
CA ALA A 645 -17.70 17.79 -2.62
C ALA A 645 -18.28 18.84 -3.59
N ARG A 646 -17.64 20.01 -3.73
CA ARG A 646 -18.06 21.09 -4.64
C ARG A 646 -17.09 21.27 -5.82
N SER A 647 -16.00 20.51 -5.84
CA SER A 647 -14.96 20.60 -6.84
C SER A 647 -15.11 19.58 -7.95
N TYR A 648 -14.26 19.71 -8.96
CA TYR A 648 -14.06 18.71 -9.99
C TYR A 648 -13.27 17.52 -9.41
N PRO A 649 -13.47 16.28 -9.91
CA PRO A 649 -12.71 15.13 -9.47
C PRO A 649 -11.20 15.36 -9.66
N SER A 650 -10.43 15.32 -8.56
CA SER A 650 -8.98 15.53 -8.57
C SER A 650 -8.31 14.69 -7.49
N LEU A 651 -7.18 14.09 -7.85
CA LEU A 651 -6.29 13.35 -6.94
C LEU A 651 -5.02 14.15 -6.61
N LYS A 652 -4.97 15.44 -6.97
CA LYS A 652 -3.81 16.30 -6.74
C LYS A 652 -3.67 16.64 -5.24
N PRO A 653 -2.43 16.69 -4.69
CA PRO A 653 -2.18 17.28 -3.37
C PRO A 653 -2.61 18.75 -3.31
N LEU A 654 -2.86 19.29 -2.11
CA LEU A 654 -3.42 20.63 -1.89
C LEU A 654 -2.66 21.71 -2.68
N ALA A 655 -1.34 21.77 -2.57
CA ALA A 655 -0.55 22.78 -3.28
C ALA A 655 -0.74 22.72 -4.82
N SER A 656 -0.70 21.51 -5.41
CA SER A 656 -0.91 21.33 -6.85
C SER A 656 -2.37 21.53 -7.27
N TYR A 657 -3.32 21.26 -6.37
CA TYR A 657 -4.72 21.51 -6.59
C TYR A 657 -5.03 23.01 -6.62
N VAL A 658 -4.46 23.81 -5.72
CA VAL A 658 -4.65 25.27 -5.70
C VAL A 658 -4.10 25.91 -6.98
N VAL A 659 -2.92 25.50 -7.44
CA VAL A 659 -2.36 25.97 -8.72
C VAL A 659 -3.28 25.61 -9.89
N ASP A 660 -3.71 24.34 -10.00
CA ASP A 660 -4.64 23.89 -11.04
C ASP A 660 -5.97 24.64 -11.00
N PHE A 661 -6.48 24.92 -9.80
CA PHE A 661 -7.71 25.68 -9.61
C PHE A 661 -7.56 27.12 -10.10
N LEU A 662 -6.45 27.79 -9.76
CA LEU A 662 -6.15 29.14 -10.24
C LEU A 662 -5.95 29.17 -11.76
N ASP A 663 -5.26 28.19 -12.33
CA ASP A 663 -5.06 28.09 -13.78
C ASP A 663 -6.39 27.88 -14.51
N ARG A 664 -7.31 27.08 -13.95
CA ARG A 664 -8.68 26.92 -14.50
C ARG A 664 -9.49 28.21 -14.41
N LEU A 665 -9.39 28.97 -13.32
CA LEU A 665 -10.04 30.27 -13.21
C LEU A 665 -9.47 31.27 -14.23
N ARG A 666 -8.15 31.27 -14.45
CA ARG A 666 -7.53 32.10 -15.51
C ARG A 666 -8.00 31.67 -16.88
N ALA A 667 -8.00 30.37 -17.18
CA ALA A 667 -8.47 29.85 -18.46
C ALA A 667 -9.94 30.19 -18.73
N LEU A 668 -10.80 30.12 -17.72
CA LEU A 668 -12.22 30.49 -17.83
C LEU A 668 -12.39 32.01 -18.03
N GLN A 669 -11.53 32.82 -17.41
CA GLN A 669 -11.46 34.26 -17.67
C GLN A 669 -10.95 34.57 -19.09
N GLU A 670 -9.96 33.82 -19.59
CA GLU A 670 -9.47 33.94 -20.97
C GLU A 670 -10.54 33.51 -21.98
N LEU A 671 -11.28 32.43 -21.71
CA LEU A 671 -12.39 31.98 -22.55
C LEU A 671 -13.50 33.05 -22.64
N ARG A 672 -13.83 33.69 -21.51
CA ARG A 672 -14.71 34.85 -21.47
C ARG A 672 -14.20 35.98 -22.40
N MET A 673 -12.90 36.28 -22.36
CA MET A 673 -12.32 37.33 -23.21
C MET A 673 -12.25 36.94 -24.70
N LEU A 674 -12.02 35.66 -25.01
CA LEU A 674 -11.83 35.15 -26.38
C LEU A 674 -13.14 34.99 -27.15
N LEU A 675 -14.26 34.69 -26.49
CA LEU A 675 -15.59 34.66 -27.12
C LEU A 675 -16.04 36.04 -27.65
N HIS A 676 -15.31 37.11 -27.32
CA HIS A 676 -15.46 38.43 -27.95
C HIS A 676 -14.80 38.53 -29.34
N THR A 677 -14.01 37.54 -29.77
CA THR A 677 -13.31 37.53 -31.07
C THR A 677 -13.65 36.28 -31.89
N PRO A 678 -14.06 36.40 -33.17
CA PRO A 678 -14.69 35.31 -33.93
C PRO A 678 -13.69 34.36 -34.61
N SER A 679 -12.60 33.95 -33.95
CA SER A 679 -11.70 32.96 -34.55
C SER A 679 -10.94 32.11 -33.55
N LEU A 680 -11.06 30.80 -33.77
CA LEU A 680 -10.19 29.69 -33.41
C LEU A 680 -10.52 28.85 -32.16
N THR A 681 -10.92 27.63 -32.51
CA THR A 681 -10.92 26.36 -31.78
C THR A 681 -9.50 25.91 -31.43
N ASP A 682 -8.87 26.54 -30.45
CA ASP A 682 -7.63 26.00 -29.87
C ASP A 682 -7.55 26.34 -28.37
N LEU A 683 -8.41 25.70 -27.57
CA LEU A 683 -8.25 25.63 -26.12
C LEU A 683 -8.35 24.16 -25.68
N GLY A 684 -7.18 23.56 -25.45
CA GLY A 684 -7.03 22.20 -24.93
C GLY A 684 -7.27 22.11 -23.41
N LEU A 685 -8.40 22.61 -22.92
CA LEU A 685 -8.80 22.49 -21.52
C LEU A 685 -10.27 22.09 -21.41
N THR A 686 -10.50 20.84 -21.02
CA THR A 686 -11.81 20.28 -20.70
C THR A 686 -12.35 20.91 -19.41
N LEU A 687 -13.17 21.95 -19.57
CA LEU A 687 -14.34 22.16 -18.70
C LEU A 687 -15.23 20.92 -18.82
N THR A 688 -16.02 20.57 -17.80
CA THR A 688 -16.59 19.20 -17.66
C THR A 688 -17.04 18.57 -18.97
N CYS A 689 -16.32 17.53 -19.40
CA CYS A 689 -16.30 17.02 -20.77
C CYS A 689 -17.71 16.73 -21.34
N TYR A 690 -18.63 16.27 -20.49
CA TYR A 690 -19.99 15.93 -20.89
C TYR A 690 -20.79 17.08 -21.54
N GLY A 691 -20.59 18.33 -21.11
CA GLY A 691 -21.30 19.48 -21.69
C GLY A 691 -20.69 19.96 -23.01
N LEU A 692 -19.36 19.84 -23.16
CA LEU A 692 -18.64 20.23 -24.37
C LEU A 692 -18.77 19.15 -25.47
N ASP A 693 -18.64 17.87 -25.11
CA ASP A 693 -18.65 16.75 -26.06
C ASP A 693 -20.03 16.54 -26.72
N THR A 694 -21.11 16.88 -26.02
CA THR A 694 -22.47 16.86 -26.57
C THR A 694 -22.72 18.01 -27.56
N GLU A 695 -21.96 19.10 -27.49
CA GLU A 695 -22.15 20.31 -28.31
C GLU A 695 -21.15 20.47 -29.47
N VAL A 696 -19.95 19.91 -29.37
CA VAL A 696 -19.03 19.81 -30.51
C VAL A 696 -19.59 18.91 -31.62
N ALA A 697 -20.45 17.94 -31.28
CA ALA A 697 -21.10 17.05 -32.25
C ALA A 697 -22.07 17.75 -33.23
N PRO A 698 -22.94 18.70 -32.83
CA PRO A 698 -23.85 19.40 -33.75
C PRO A 698 -23.27 20.63 -34.47
N SER A 699 -22.11 21.17 -34.08
CA SER A 699 -21.65 22.50 -34.51
C SER A 699 -20.82 22.55 -35.81
N THR A 700 -20.76 21.48 -36.61
CA THR A 700 -20.19 21.56 -37.97
C THR A 700 -21.24 22.02 -38.99
N PRO A 701 -21.13 23.23 -39.58
CA PRO A 701 -22.06 23.69 -40.60
C PRO A 701 -21.75 22.97 -41.92
N GLY A 702 -22.26 21.75 -42.08
CA GLY A 702 -22.05 20.97 -43.30
C GLY A 702 -22.62 19.55 -43.32
N HIS A 703 -23.00 18.97 -42.18
CA HIS A 703 -23.56 17.61 -42.14
C HIS A 703 -25.04 17.63 -41.77
N ARG A 704 -25.90 17.67 -42.80
CA ARG A 704 -27.35 17.56 -42.68
C ARG A 704 -27.75 16.11 -42.39
N VAL A 705 -27.70 15.66 -41.14
CA VAL A 705 -28.62 14.59 -40.67
C VAL A 705 -28.92 14.81 -39.18
N PRO A 706 -30.17 15.14 -38.79
CA PRO A 706 -30.54 15.22 -37.37
C PRO A 706 -30.58 13.80 -36.76
N GLY A 707 -29.86 13.57 -35.68
CA GLY A 707 -30.11 12.44 -34.77
C GLY A 707 -29.32 11.14 -34.97
N GLN A 708 -28.23 11.11 -35.74
CA GLN A 708 -27.31 9.96 -35.73
C GLN A 708 -26.19 10.15 -34.69
N LEU A 709 -25.87 9.09 -33.94
CA LEU A 709 -24.68 8.98 -33.09
C LEU A 709 -23.44 9.14 -33.98
N MET A 710 -22.79 10.31 -33.93
CA MET A 710 -21.47 10.47 -34.54
C MET A 710 -20.41 9.85 -33.63
N GLY A 711 -19.60 8.94 -34.16
CA GLY A 711 -18.37 8.52 -33.50
C GLY A 711 -17.38 9.68 -33.47
N GLN A 712 -16.79 9.96 -32.32
CA GLN A 712 -15.71 10.93 -32.23
C GLN A 712 -14.41 10.32 -32.78
N TYR A 713 -13.75 11.01 -33.71
CA TYR A 713 -12.48 10.61 -34.29
C TYR A 713 -11.42 11.67 -34.01
N LEU A 714 -10.33 11.30 -33.35
CA LEU A 714 -9.18 12.17 -33.20
C LEU A 714 -8.32 12.11 -34.47
N THR A 715 -7.94 13.27 -35.00
CA THR A 715 -6.99 13.36 -36.12
C THR A 715 -5.57 13.29 -35.58
N SER A 716 -4.73 12.42 -36.17
CA SER A 716 -3.30 12.41 -35.86
C SER A 716 -2.67 13.69 -36.40
N SER A 717 -2.06 14.48 -35.52
CA SER A 717 -1.42 15.75 -35.86
C SER A 717 -0.20 15.53 -36.76
N ASN A 718 -0.39 15.65 -38.07
CA ASN A 718 0.67 16.07 -38.99
C ASN A 718 0.10 17.11 -39.96
N PRO A 719 0.26 18.43 -39.70
CA PRO A 719 -0.43 19.49 -40.46
C PRO A 719 0.09 19.71 -41.89
N ARG A 720 0.95 18.81 -42.41
CA ARG A 720 1.59 18.96 -43.72
C ARG A 720 1.69 17.62 -44.44
N THR A 721 0.57 17.09 -44.94
CA THR A 721 0.52 16.23 -46.14
C THR A 721 -0.93 15.91 -46.49
N PRO A 722 -1.40 16.13 -47.74
CA PRO A 722 -2.79 15.96 -48.12
C PRO A 722 -3.13 14.50 -48.50
N LYS A 723 -2.66 13.52 -47.72
CA LYS A 723 -3.01 12.09 -47.88
C LYS A 723 -2.97 11.36 -46.53
N GLY A 724 -3.93 11.67 -45.66
CA GLY A 724 -4.20 10.88 -44.46
C GLY A 724 -5.00 9.63 -44.82
N GLY A 725 -4.39 8.45 -44.73
CA GLY A 725 -5.10 7.18 -44.76
C GLY A 725 -5.96 7.04 -43.50
N MET A 726 -7.26 6.80 -43.67
CA MET A 726 -8.15 6.44 -42.57
C MET A 726 -7.70 5.12 -41.94
N VAL A 727 -7.36 5.13 -40.65
CA VAL A 727 -7.20 3.90 -39.87
C VAL A 727 -8.56 3.51 -39.31
N ARG A 728 -9.07 2.35 -39.73
CA ARG A 728 -10.35 1.78 -39.31
C ARG A 728 -10.23 1.28 -37.87
N ILE A 729 -10.93 1.90 -36.93
CA ILE A 729 -11.25 1.26 -35.64
C ILE A 729 -12.55 0.51 -35.87
N ARG A 730 -12.50 -0.83 -35.93
CA ARG A 730 -13.72 -1.66 -35.97
C ARG A 730 -14.44 -1.50 -34.63
N SER A 731 -15.59 -0.83 -34.66
CA SER A 731 -16.66 -1.04 -33.69
C SER A 731 -17.45 -2.27 -34.14
N ASP A 732 -17.19 -3.43 -33.57
CA ASP A 732 -18.04 -4.60 -33.78
C ASP A 732 -19.31 -4.44 -32.94
N ILE A 733 -20.26 -3.64 -33.44
CA ILE A 733 -21.66 -3.75 -33.05
C ILE A 733 -22.25 -4.80 -33.99
N ARG A 734 -22.40 -6.03 -33.50
CA ARG A 734 -23.23 -7.03 -34.18
C ARG A 734 -24.67 -6.58 -34.08
N GLU A 735 -25.20 -5.99 -35.15
CA GLU A 735 -26.64 -5.92 -35.38
C GLU A 735 -27.15 -7.35 -35.55
N GLY A 736 -27.88 -7.84 -34.56
CA GLY A 736 -28.72 -9.02 -34.72
C GLY A 736 -29.99 -8.59 -35.47
N GLU A 737 -30.07 -8.96 -36.74
CA GLU A 737 -31.34 -8.99 -37.47
C GLU A 737 -32.08 -10.31 -37.17
N ASN A 738 -33.33 -10.16 -36.73
CA ASN A 738 -34.40 -11.13 -36.45
C ASN A 738 -34.36 -11.97 -35.17
#